data_AF-A0A7X4CPP8-F1
#
_entry.id   AF-A0A7X4CPP8-F1
#
_cell.length_a   1.000
_cell.length_b   1.000
_cell.length_c   1.000
_cell.angle_alpha   90.00
_cell.angle_beta   90.00
_cell.angle_gamma   90.00
#
_symmetry.space_group_name_H-M   'P 1'
#
loop_
_entity.id
_entity.type
_entity.pdbx_description
1 polymer ?
#
loop_
_entity_poly.entity_id
_entity_poly.type
_entity_poly.pdbx_seq_one_letter_code
_entity_poly.pdbx_strand_id
1 'polypeptide(L)'
;MKTQYILCSLILILLSCNQTKEPVENIKRDLVINVSTEVGKDTFEHVGEAIGKVQKTDAFLSIFVPSYTHDRYTPWSMRIFFYNIAGKFFHDPSTIEQSKEEYGNRGTVRTLITHVGYEDVKTDSGHFPNCLKQKTFVTDNSPDERKELESALVNGTRYMWFAQGVGIVKVRYEHSNGIVTEAELIDYNIPDKSNAYVPITPGTTWTYRWKNDYYNHTLIDKITVQPRKPKREGFPLTVLVTDENGIRRGESKFEIIKTRQHLEIVVGGGSYGGEHKGRESVPGSSSIFSDYLSTIWAKLLQYPLSIGKTWEQEGMYNSRIQSTLVGYETVEIGSNNYDQCLKLKSEFTGATIDSDANEDTLQRIAMLIGTRYIWFAKGIGIVKLRYEHSNGIVTEAKLTEYNVPETSDTYFPLNLGTTWTYTWHNDYHLAPMTEKVKVVEHGSGFETPLSHARYTVTVSEDKPSEAKIECTFTPVEENGKSIKLRQSTDNAYIPSHTITLVDSKNHRANRSGGVGNWDFRFSRGYISPLKLTYHVSLENALRIKTYRENRREEQGLPQVLRYQTLEPYLMDDRMFWTGRALFMVGGTNRDIEVSFNLPDGWNASTPWTRIGTKGNNYAVTDQSELINSLLLIGQHSEEIANSGKVNVTLAIGGNLSTNEKIIDDTVENYLGAYLRLFKDGPEDNVLFIINPNPEDDQKGGEGRGITRSVSILMDNYIDETDKHLWAPFIGHEVFHVWNGLTALESFSGHEHWFKEGITEYYSNLASMQLAYLSESEYLDRLEYACEVYLSALDEFSISEARDLRLSYQGGNVIAAALDYEIRDHKKNRKSLDHVMQQMYKQFDNVNEEYTQSDII
;
A
#
# COMPACT_ATOMS: atom_id res chain seq x y z
N MET A 1 -41.25 27.45 -14.20
CA MET A 1 -40.08 27.37 -13.29
C MET A 1 -40.36 26.71 -11.94
N LYS A 2 -41.44 27.01 -11.19
CA LYS A 2 -41.71 26.29 -9.91
C LYS A 2 -42.31 24.87 -10.04
N THR A 3 -42.80 24.49 -11.22
CA THR A 3 -43.48 23.19 -11.43
C THR A 3 -42.54 22.04 -11.83
N GLN A 4 -41.33 22.33 -12.32
CA GLN A 4 -40.33 21.30 -12.65
C GLN A 4 -39.62 20.74 -11.40
N TYR A 5 -39.49 21.54 -10.34
CA TYR A 5 -38.89 21.11 -9.08
C TYR A 5 -39.69 20.01 -8.35
N ILE A 6 -41.02 20.01 -8.46
CA ILE A 6 -41.87 18.99 -7.81
C ILE A 6 -41.85 17.68 -8.58
N LEU A 7 -41.65 17.71 -9.91
CA LEU A 7 -41.59 16.51 -10.75
C LEU A 7 -40.28 15.74 -10.53
N CYS A 8 -39.14 16.43 -10.39
CA CYS A 8 -37.86 15.80 -10.06
C CYS A 8 -37.86 15.17 -8.65
N SER A 9 -38.49 15.82 -7.65
CA SER A 9 -38.63 15.24 -6.31
C SER A 9 -39.59 14.04 -6.27
N LEU A 10 -40.62 13.99 -7.13
CA LEU A 10 -41.51 12.83 -7.22
C LEU A 10 -40.85 11.64 -7.95
N ILE A 11 -40.00 11.90 -8.94
CA ILE A 11 -39.25 10.87 -9.68
C ILE A 11 -38.19 10.21 -8.78
N LEU A 12 -37.50 11.00 -7.95
CA LEU A 12 -36.55 10.48 -6.95
C LEU A 12 -37.21 9.60 -5.88
N ILE A 13 -38.48 9.87 -5.52
CA ILE A 13 -39.22 9.04 -4.55
C ILE A 13 -39.77 7.77 -5.22
N LEU A 14 -40.16 7.82 -6.50
CA LEU A 14 -40.71 6.67 -7.23
C LEU A 14 -39.64 5.68 -7.74
N LEU A 15 -38.38 6.10 -7.92
CA LEU A 15 -37.26 5.21 -8.29
C LEU A 15 -36.65 4.45 -7.10
N SER A 16 -36.95 4.87 -5.86
CA SER A 16 -36.51 4.17 -4.64
C SER A 16 -37.26 2.85 -4.35
N CYS A 17 -38.15 2.41 -5.24
CA CYS A 17 -38.96 1.20 -5.07
C CYS A 17 -39.22 0.46 -6.41
N ASN A 18 -38.24 -0.25 -6.98
CA ASN A 18 -38.42 -1.63 -7.45
C ASN A 18 -37.15 -2.30 -7.98
N GLN A 19 -37.01 -3.58 -7.65
CA GLN A 19 -35.85 -4.45 -7.91
C GLN A 19 -35.72 -4.98 -9.35
N THR A 20 -34.47 -5.41 -9.64
CA THR A 20 -34.04 -6.62 -10.39
C THR A 20 -33.39 -6.45 -11.77
N LYS A 21 -32.05 -6.42 -11.76
CA LYS A 21 -31.12 -7.34 -12.45
C LYS A 21 -29.68 -6.86 -12.23
N GLU A 22 -29.03 -7.34 -11.17
CA GLU A 22 -27.64 -6.97 -10.85
C GLU A 22 -26.63 -7.96 -11.47
N PRO A 23 -25.50 -7.49 -12.03
CA PRO A 23 -24.27 -8.26 -12.16
C PRO A 23 -23.58 -8.41 -10.79
N VAL A 24 -23.04 -9.57 -10.44
CA VAL A 24 -22.58 -9.87 -9.07
C VAL A 24 -21.08 -9.59 -8.90
N GLU A 25 -20.79 -8.42 -8.32
CA GLU A 25 -19.82 -8.14 -7.25
C GLU A 25 -18.56 -9.05 -7.12
N ASN A 26 -17.36 -8.49 -7.38
CA ASN A 26 -16.07 -9.12 -7.03
C ASN A 26 -15.85 -9.09 -5.51
N ILE A 27 -16.37 -10.10 -4.82
CA ILE A 27 -16.35 -10.18 -3.36
C ILE A 27 -15.09 -10.93 -2.91
N LYS A 28 -14.32 -10.31 -2.02
CA LYS A 28 -13.20 -10.95 -1.32
C LYS A 28 -13.42 -10.91 0.19
N ARG A 29 -13.14 -12.02 0.87
CA ARG A 29 -13.30 -12.19 2.32
C ARG A 29 -12.12 -12.96 2.90
N ASP A 30 -11.87 -12.75 4.19
CA ASP A 30 -10.89 -13.53 4.94
C ASP A 30 -11.61 -14.73 5.57
N LEU A 31 -10.93 -15.87 5.66
CA LEU A 31 -11.41 -17.07 6.34
C LEU A 31 -10.51 -17.31 7.54
N VAL A 32 -11.11 -17.47 8.72
CA VAL A 32 -10.39 -17.93 9.92
C VAL A 32 -10.76 -19.37 10.17
N ILE A 33 -9.76 -20.23 10.32
CA ILE A 33 -9.90 -21.66 10.43
C ILE A 33 -9.31 -22.06 11.77
N ASN A 34 -10.12 -22.63 12.67
CA ASN A 34 -9.66 -23.21 13.91
C ASN A 34 -9.65 -24.73 13.79
N VAL A 35 -8.54 -25.37 14.13
CA VAL A 35 -8.33 -26.81 14.01
C VAL A 35 -8.25 -27.43 15.40
N SER A 36 -8.95 -28.54 15.58
CA SER A 36 -9.04 -29.25 16.86
C SER A 36 -9.00 -30.76 16.67
N THR A 37 -8.56 -31.49 17.68
CA THR A 37 -8.67 -32.96 17.75
C THR A 37 -9.89 -33.36 18.57
N GLU A 38 -10.46 -34.52 18.26
CA GLU A 38 -11.53 -35.13 19.06
C GLU A 38 -10.90 -35.84 20.27
N VAL A 39 -11.12 -35.33 21.49
CA VAL A 39 -10.61 -35.92 22.74
C VAL A 39 -11.80 -36.36 23.59
N GLY A 40 -12.21 -37.63 23.46
CA GLY A 40 -13.40 -38.13 24.17
C GLY A 40 -14.71 -37.57 23.60
N LYS A 41 -15.86 -38.05 24.11
CA LYS A 41 -17.17 -37.83 23.47
C LYS A 41 -17.67 -36.37 23.48
N ASP A 42 -17.11 -35.50 24.31
CA ASP A 42 -17.66 -34.15 24.55
C ASP A 42 -16.61 -33.01 24.63
N THR A 43 -15.33 -33.26 24.30
CA THR A 43 -14.27 -32.24 24.40
C THR A 43 -13.38 -32.18 23.17
N PHE A 44 -13.08 -30.95 22.72
CA PHE A 44 -12.17 -30.66 21.61
C PHE A 44 -10.90 -30.01 22.14
N GLU A 45 -9.73 -30.50 21.71
CA GLU A 45 -8.44 -29.89 22.02
C GLU A 45 -8.00 -29.04 20.83
N HIS A 46 -7.75 -27.75 21.06
CA HIS A 46 -7.28 -26.83 20.01
C HIS A 46 -5.83 -27.12 19.67
N VAL A 47 -5.56 -27.36 18.38
CA VAL A 47 -4.23 -27.73 17.89
C VAL A 47 -3.65 -26.76 16.84
N GLY A 48 -4.46 -25.83 16.32
CA GLY A 48 -3.94 -24.79 15.44
C GLY A 48 -4.97 -23.87 14.82
N GLU A 49 -4.47 -22.87 14.11
CA GLU A 49 -5.25 -21.87 13.39
C GLU A 49 -4.67 -21.65 11.99
N ALA A 50 -5.53 -21.37 11.00
CA ALA A 50 -5.10 -20.95 9.68
C ALA A 50 -5.90 -19.75 9.19
N ILE A 51 -5.24 -18.94 8.36
CA ILE A 51 -5.87 -17.80 7.70
C ILE A 51 -5.97 -18.11 6.21
N GLY A 52 -7.21 -18.22 5.75
CA GLY A 52 -7.57 -18.37 4.35
C GLY A 52 -8.17 -17.11 3.75
N LYS A 53 -8.42 -17.17 2.46
CA LYS A 53 -9.08 -16.14 1.67
C LYS A 53 -10.06 -16.83 0.73
N VAL A 54 -11.22 -16.23 0.59
CA VAL A 54 -12.19 -16.61 -0.44
C VAL A 54 -12.44 -15.43 -1.36
N GLN A 55 -12.46 -15.69 -2.66
CA GLN A 55 -12.82 -14.72 -3.69
C GLN A 55 -13.93 -15.31 -4.55
N LYS A 56 -14.98 -14.53 -4.74
CA LYS A 56 -16.02 -14.82 -5.73
C LYS A 56 -15.94 -13.74 -6.81
N THR A 57 -15.93 -14.16 -8.06
CA THR A 57 -16.09 -13.31 -9.24
C THR A 57 -17.21 -13.88 -10.12
N ASP A 58 -17.55 -13.17 -11.19
CA ASP A 58 -18.44 -13.70 -12.22
C ASP A 58 -17.86 -14.95 -12.91
N ALA A 59 -16.53 -15.10 -12.93
CA ALA A 59 -15.84 -16.16 -13.69
C ALA A 59 -15.45 -17.39 -12.85
N PHE A 60 -15.34 -17.28 -11.52
CA PHE A 60 -14.98 -18.39 -10.63
C PHE A 60 -15.18 -18.04 -9.14
N LEU A 61 -15.25 -19.09 -8.31
CA LEU A 61 -15.00 -19.03 -6.87
C LEU A 61 -13.60 -19.56 -6.58
N SER A 62 -12.80 -18.89 -5.75
CA SER A 62 -11.51 -19.41 -5.32
C SER A 62 -11.34 -19.39 -3.80
N ILE A 63 -10.71 -20.45 -3.28
CA ILE A 63 -10.31 -20.57 -1.88
C ILE A 63 -8.79 -20.72 -1.85
N PHE A 64 -8.13 -19.92 -1.02
CA PHE A 64 -6.69 -19.89 -0.90
C PHE A 64 -6.25 -19.74 0.55
N VAL A 65 -5.36 -20.61 1.03
CA VAL A 65 -4.86 -20.61 2.42
C VAL A 65 -3.33 -20.47 2.43
N PRO A 66 -2.79 -19.23 2.56
CA PRO A 66 -1.35 -19.00 2.49
C PRO A 66 -0.58 -19.36 3.77
N SER A 67 -1.24 -19.32 4.93
CA SER A 67 -0.57 -19.38 6.23
C SER A 67 -1.33 -20.24 7.22
N TYR A 68 -0.56 -21.07 7.93
CA TYR A 68 -1.04 -21.99 8.96
C TYR A 68 -0.12 -21.86 10.17
N THR A 69 -0.68 -21.63 11.34
CA THR A 69 -0.01 -21.60 12.65
C THR A 69 -0.46 -22.81 13.46
N HIS A 70 0.49 -23.54 14.04
CA HIS A 70 0.23 -24.81 14.72
C HIS A 70 0.93 -24.84 16.07
N ASP A 71 0.41 -25.64 17.02
CA ASP A 71 1.14 -25.94 18.25
C ASP A 71 2.38 -26.81 17.96
N ARG A 72 3.29 -26.97 18.93
CA ARG A 72 4.55 -27.72 18.72
C ARG A 72 4.36 -29.23 18.53
N TYR A 73 3.18 -29.76 18.79
CA TYR A 73 2.86 -31.20 18.70
C TYR A 73 2.04 -31.57 17.46
N THR A 74 1.57 -30.56 16.73
CA THR A 74 0.81 -30.69 15.51
C THR A 74 1.73 -30.99 14.33
N PRO A 75 1.63 -32.15 13.67
CA PRO A 75 2.52 -32.47 12.57
C PRO A 75 2.23 -31.61 11.34
N TRP A 76 3.25 -31.40 10.51
CA TRP A 76 3.19 -30.70 9.20
C TRP A 76 2.04 -31.18 8.28
N SER A 77 1.48 -32.34 8.60
CA SER A 77 0.36 -33.04 7.96
C SER A 77 -1.02 -32.43 8.15
N MET A 78 -1.23 -31.52 9.11
CA MET A 78 -2.55 -30.89 9.30
C MET A 78 -2.93 -29.91 8.20
N ARG A 79 -2.00 -29.58 7.29
CA ARG A 79 -2.28 -28.78 6.08
C ARG A 79 -3.06 -29.54 5.02
N ILE A 80 -3.13 -30.87 5.09
CA ILE A 80 -3.60 -31.74 4.00
C ILE A 80 -5.03 -31.38 3.59
N PHE A 81 -6.00 -31.28 4.50
CA PHE A 81 -7.38 -31.00 4.12
C PHE A 81 -7.53 -29.66 3.37
N PHE A 82 -7.06 -28.55 3.94
CA PHE A 82 -7.20 -27.22 3.33
C PHE A 82 -6.34 -26.99 2.10
N TYR A 83 -5.14 -27.54 2.07
CA TYR A 83 -4.33 -27.56 0.86
C TYR A 83 -5.05 -28.33 -0.26
N ASN A 84 -5.71 -29.42 0.11
CA ASN A 84 -6.48 -30.27 -0.78
C ASN A 84 -7.89 -29.78 -1.08
N ILE A 85 -8.41 -28.73 -0.46
CA ILE A 85 -9.67 -28.06 -0.88
C ILE A 85 -9.45 -26.64 -1.40
N ALA A 86 -8.20 -26.16 -1.45
CA ALA A 86 -7.85 -24.92 -2.12
C ALA A 86 -7.90 -25.08 -3.65
N GLY A 87 -8.10 -23.97 -4.36
CA GLY A 87 -8.21 -23.95 -5.83
C GLY A 87 -9.30 -22.99 -6.32
N LYS A 88 -9.53 -23.00 -7.64
CA LYS A 88 -10.70 -22.36 -8.26
C LYS A 88 -11.79 -23.40 -8.52
N PHE A 89 -13.04 -22.95 -8.47
CA PHE A 89 -14.27 -23.74 -8.55
C PHE A 89 -15.31 -22.96 -9.35
N PHE A 90 -16.34 -23.66 -9.85
CA PHE A 90 -17.53 -23.05 -10.45
C PHE A 90 -17.22 -22.03 -11.55
N HIS A 91 -16.46 -22.43 -12.57
CA HIS A 91 -16.17 -21.55 -13.70
C HIS A 91 -17.42 -21.32 -14.56
N ASP A 92 -17.73 -20.07 -14.90
CA ASP A 92 -18.79 -19.74 -15.86
C ASP A 92 -18.23 -19.71 -17.30
N PRO A 93 -18.86 -20.36 -18.30
CA PRO A 93 -19.96 -21.33 -18.17
C PRO A 93 -19.48 -22.69 -17.70
N SER A 94 -20.20 -23.27 -16.73
CA SER A 94 -20.02 -24.67 -16.34
C SER A 94 -21.25 -25.48 -16.70
N THR A 95 -21.10 -26.45 -17.60
CA THR A 95 -22.08 -27.53 -17.76
C THR A 95 -21.61 -28.81 -17.08
N ILE A 96 -22.54 -29.70 -16.74
CA ILE A 96 -22.24 -31.06 -16.28
C ILE A 96 -21.46 -31.79 -17.40
N GLU A 97 -20.48 -32.61 -17.02
CA GLU A 97 -19.55 -33.36 -17.91
C GLU A 97 -18.48 -32.55 -18.69
N GLN A 98 -18.37 -31.24 -18.50
CA GLN A 98 -17.22 -30.48 -19.03
C GLN A 98 -16.01 -30.55 -18.12
N SER A 99 -14.82 -30.61 -18.73
CA SER A 99 -13.54 -30.62 -18.02
C SER A 99 -12.70 -29.37 -18.31
N LYS A 100 -12.02 -28.83 -17.29
CA LYS A 100 -11.14 -27.66 -17.42
C LYS A 100 -9.80 -27.93 -16.76
N GLU A 101 -8.71 -27.67 -17.49
CA GLU A 101 -7.34 -27.78 -17.00
C GLU A 101 -6.90 -26.46 -16.35
N GLU A 102 -6.33 -26.51 -15.14
CA GLU A 102 -5.81 -25.37 -14.41
C GLU A 102 -4.37 -25.60 -13.93
N TYR A 103 -3.57 -24.53 -13.92
CA TYR A 103 -2.20 -24.53 -13.41
C TYR A 103 -2.10 -23.82 -12.05
N GLY A 104 -1.46 -24.46 -11.08
CA GLY A 104 -1.22 -23.88 -9.74
C GLY A 104 -0.27 -22.66 -9.77
N ASN A 105 -0.19 -21.90 -8.68
CA ASN A 105 0.59 -20.65 -8.57
C ASN A 105 2.08 -20.75 -8.98
N ARG A 106 2.67 -21.95 -8.98
CA ARG A 106 4.06 -22.22 -9.41
C ARG A 106 4.21 -22.83 -10.81
N GLY A 107 3.11 -23.03 -11.55
CA GLY A 107 3.11 -23.56 -12.92
C GLY A 107 3.34 -25.08 -13.03
N THR A 108 3.57 -25.77 -11.92
CA THR A 108 3.90 -27.21 -11.90
C THR A 108 2.69 -28.13 -11.73
N VAL A 109 1.66 -27.70 -11.00
CA VAL A 109 0.48 -28.54 -10.69
C VAL A 109 -0.58 -28.40 -11.77
N ARG A 110 -0.97 -29.49 -12.42
CA ARG A 110 -2.09 -29.58 -13.36
C ARG A 110 -3.34 -30.10 -12.65
N THR A 111 -4.47 -29.43 -12.85
CA THR A 111 -5.74 -29.81 -12.22
C THR A 111 -6.82 -29.93 -13.28
N LEU A 112 -7.47 -31.09 -13.40
CA LEU A 112 -8.64 -31.29 -14.26
C LEU A 112 -9.91 -31.31 -13.42
N ILE A 113 -10.79 -30.32 -13.60
CA ILE A 113 -12.05 -30.20 -12.86
C ILE A 113 -13.21 -30.68 -13.72
N THR A 114 -14.07 -31.56 -13.20
CA THR A 114 -15.28 -32.07 -13.89
C THR A 114 -16.49 -32.02 -12.97
N HIS A 115 -17.59 -31.43 -13.40
CA HIS A 115 -18.88 -31.53 -12.70
C HIS A 115 -19.58 -32.83 -13.09
N VAL A 116 -19.78 -33.73 -12.13
CA VAL A 116 -20.16 -35.14 -12.39
C VAL A 116 -21.67 -35.37 -12.33
N GLY A 117 -22.41 -34.55 -11.58
CA GLY A 117 -23.86 -34.68 -11.44
C GLY A 117 -24.35 -34.27 -10.05
N TYR A 118 -25.54 -34.73 -9.67
CA TYR A 118 -26.16 -34.46 -8.37
C TYR A 118 -26.32 -35.75 -7.56
N GLU A 119 -26.04 -35.71 -6.26
CA GLU A 119 -26.20 -36.84 -5.34
C GLU A 119 -26.80 -36.38 -4.01
N ASP A 120 -27.62 -37.23 -3.39
CA ASP A 120 -28.11 -36.99 -2.02
C ASP A 120 -27.03 -37.35 -1.01
N VAL A 121 -26.75 -36.45 -0.06
CA VAL A 121 -25.70 -36.63 0.96
C VAL A 121 -26.32 -36.56 2.36
N LYS A 122 -25.98 -37.53 3.20
CA LYS A 122 -26.30 -37.54 4.64
C LYS A 122 -25.03 -37.36 5.45
N THR A 123 -25.06 -36.45 6.40
CA THR A 123 -23.99 -36.21 7.39
C THR A 123 -24.62 -35.97 8.76
N ASP A 124 -23.79 -35.81 9.79
CA ASP A 124 -24.26 -35.50 11.15
C ASP A 124 -25.02 -34.16 11.25
N SER A 125 -24.74 -33.20 10.36
CA SER A 125 -25.47 -31.92 10.31
C SER A 125 -26.83 -32.01 9.60
N GLY A 126 -27.15 -33.13 8.95
CA GLY A 126 -28.46 -33.37 8.35
C GLY A 126 -28.46 -34.12 7.02
N HIS A 127 -29.62 -34.05 6.34
CA HIS A 127 -29.83 -34.63 5.02
C HIS A 127 -29.89 -33.53 3.96
N PHE A 128 -28.99 -33.59 2.98
CA PHE A 128 -28.83 -32.61 1.92
C PHE A 128 -29.17 -33.25 0.55
N PRO A 129 -30.39 -33.05 0.03
CA PRO A 129 -30.77 -33.57 -1.27
C PRO A 129 -30.14 -32.76 -2.41
N ASN A 130 -29.93 -33.39 -3.57
CA ASN A 130 -29.43 -32.74 -4.79
C ASN A 130 -28.11 -31.97 -4.62
N CYS A 131 -27.13 -32.54 -3.93
CA CYS A 131 -25.81 -31.90 -3.81
C CYS A 131 -25.04 -31.99 -5.12
N LEU A 132 -24.49 -30.88 -5.59
CA LEU A 132 -23.65 -30.85 -6.77
C LEU A 132 -22.31 -31.55 -6.48
N LYS A 133 -22.00 -32.61 -7.23
CA LYS A 133 -20.77 -33.38 -7.12
C LYS A 133 -19.73 -32.89 -8.12
N GLN A 134 -18.59 -32.46 -7.60
CA GLN A 134 -17.42 -32.08 -8.38
C GLN A 134 -16.30 -33.12 -8.20
N LYS A 135 -15.71 -33.55 -9.32
CA LYS A 135 -14.48 -34.34 -9.37
C LYS A 135 -13.32 -33.45 -9.78
N THR A 136 -12.18 -33.61 -9.15
CA THR A 136 -10.95 -32.88 -9.48
C THR A 136 -9.78 -33.87 -9.50
N PHE A 137 -9.06 -33.94 -10.60
CA PHE A 137 -7.85 -34.76 -10.73
C PHE A 137 -6.61 -33.86 -10.71
N VAL A 138 -5.66 -34.15 -9.83
CA VAL A 138 -4.46 -33.32 -9.58
C VAL A 138 -3.20 -34.10 -9.91
N THR A 139 -2.34 -33.56 -10.79
CA THR A 139 -1.06 -34.16 -11.22
C THR A 139 0.10 -33.16 -11.23
N ASP A 140 1.34 -33.67 -11.28
CA ASP A 140 2.59 -32.94 -11.49
C ASP A 140 3.05 -31.96 -10.39
N ASN A 141 2.56 -32.09 -9.14
CA ASN A 141 3.14 -31.32 -8.03
C ASN A 141 4.52 -31.88 -7.61
N SER A 142 5.61 -31.30 -8.14
CA SER A 142 6.99 -31.58 -7.72
C SER A 142 7.66 -30.35 -7.10
N PRO A 143 7.54 -30.14 -5.78
CA PRO A 143 8.31 -29.12 -5.08
C PRO A 143 9.54 -29.76 -4.44
N ASP A 144 10.68 -29.73 -5.13
CA ASP A 144 11.98 -30.26 -4.70
C ASP A 144 12.04 -31.79 -4.45
N GLU A 145 13.13 -32.42 -4.92
CA GLU A 145 13.41 -33.87 -4.84
C GLU A 145 13.51 -34.45 -3.40
N ARG A 146 13.11 -33.73 -2.35
CA ARG A 146 13.39 -34.13 -0.96
C ARG A 146 12.22 -34.69 -0.14
N LYS A 147 10.97 -34.78 -0.65
CA LYS A 147 9.86 -35.38 0.12
C LYS A 147 8.77 -36.06 -0.74
N GLU A 148 9.04 -37.30 -1.17
CA GLU A 148 8.12 -38.14 -1.96
C GLU A 148 6.69 -38.27 -1.37
N LEU A 149 6.58 -38.34 -0.04
CA LEU A 149 5.30 -38.49 0.66
C LEU A 149 4.39 -37.26 0.50
N GLU A 150 4.94 -36.05 0.55
CA GLU A 150 4.15 -34.81 0.46
C GLU A 150 3.59 -34.62 -0.95
N SER A 151 4.38 -34.91 -1.99
CA SER A 151 3.91 -34.90 -3.37
C SER A 151 2.80 -35.93 -3.60
N ALA A 152 2.92 -37.11 -2.99
CA ALA A 152 1.92 -38.17 -3.11
C ALA A 152 0.60 -37.89 -2.38
N LEU A 153 0.61 -37.03 -1.35
CA LEU A 153 -0.58 -36.57 -0.60
C LEU A 153 -1.27 -35.35 -1.22
N VAL A 154 -0.72 -34.82 -2.31
CA VAL A 154 -1.33 -33.75 -3.13
C VAL A 154 -1.81 -34.30 -4.47
N ASN A 155 -1.05 -35.19 -5.10
CA ASN A 155 -1.48 -35.80 -6.35
C ASN A 155 -2.61 -36.81 -6.08
N GLY A 156 -3.63 -36.86 -6.93
CA GLY A 156 -4.75 -37.79 -6.74
C GLY A 156 -6.09 -37.29 -7.28
N THR A 157 -7.17 -37.94 -6.86
CA THR A 157 -8.55 -37.61 -7.26
C THR A 157 -9.36 -37.14 -6.06
N ARG A 158 -9.90 -35.92 -6.14
CA ARG A 158 -10.79 -35.33 -5.14
C ARG A 158 -12.23 -35.32 -5.62
N TYR A 159 -13.15 -35.65 -4.72
CA TYR A 159 -14.59 -35.49 -4.87
C TYR A 159 -15.11 -34.54 -3.79
N MET A 160 -15.94 -33.57 -4.18
CA MET A 160 -16.59 -32.63 -3.27
C MET A 160 -18.07 -32.54 -3.59
N TRP A 161 -18.91 -32.48 -2.56
CA TRP A 161 -20.35 -32.31 -2.68
C TRP A 161 -20.77 -30.98 -2.09
N PHE A 162 -21.50 -30.19 -2.87
CA PHE A 162 -21.95 -28.86 -2.49
C PHE A 162 -23.47 -28.80 -2.37
N ALA A 163 -23.97 -28.38 -1.21
CA ALA A 163 -25.39 -28.13 -0.98
C ALA A 163 -25.68 -26.63 -1.14
N GLN A 164 -26.72 -26.31 -1.90
CA GLN A 164 -27.11 -24.94 -2.17
C GLN A 164 -27.55 -24.21 -0.89
N GLY A 165 -27.04 -23.01 -0.68
CA GLY A 165 -27.29 -22.21 0.53
C GLY A 165 -26.59 -22.70 1.79
N VAL A 166 -25.77 -23.76 1.68
CA VAL A 166 -25.02 -24.33 2.81
C VAL A 166 -23.53 -24.22 2.53
N GLY A 167 -22.99 -24.87 1.51
CA GLY A 167 -21.53 -25.00 1.36
C GLY A 167 -21.11 -26.39 0.91
N ILE A 168 -19.84 -26.72 1.18
CA ILE A 168 -19.33 -28.09 1.05
C ILE A 168 -19.98 -28.92 2.18
N VAL A 169 -20.56 -30.07 1.83
CA VAL A 169 -21.15 -30.99 2.83
C VAL A 169 -20.32 -32.27 3.00
N LYS A 170 -19.55 -32.66 1.97
CA LYS A 170 -18.69 -33.84 2.00
C LYS A 170 -17.48 -33.66 1.09
N VAL A 171 -16.35 -34.23 1.49
CA VAL A 171 -15.13 -34.34 0.67
C VAL A 171 -14.59 -35.77 0.77
N ARG A 172 -14.12 -36.31 -0.35
CA ARG A 172 -13.33 -37.54 -0.40
C ARG A 172 -12.15 -37.34 -1.34
N TYR A 173 -10.93 -37.50 -0.85
CA TYR A 173 -9.70 -37.36 -1.62
C TYR A 173 -8.97 -38.70 -1.65
N GLU A 174 -8.72 -39.21 -2.84
CA GLU A 174 -7.99 -40.44 -3.11
C GLU A 174 -6.59 -40.07 -3.62
N HIS A 175 -5.60 -40.15 -2.74
CA HIS A 175 -4.22 -39.75 -3.00
C HIS A 175 -3.50 -40.75 -3.93
N SER A 176 -2.46 -40.30 -4.62
CA SER A 176 -1.74 -41.13 -5.60
C SER A 176 -0.99 -42.31 -4.97
N ASN A 177 -0.74 -42.26 -3.66
CA ASN A 177 -0.18 -43.38 -2.88
C ASN A 177 -1.25 -44.30 -2.25
N GLY A 178 -2.53 -44.10 -2.58
CA GLY A 178 -3.63 -44.95 -2.10
C GLY A 178 -4.19 -44.57 -0.73
N ILE A 179 -3.66 -43.54 -0.06
CA ILE A 179 -4.24 -42.98 1.17
C ILE A 179 -5.55 -42.28 0.81
N VAL A 180 -6.57 -42.37 1.67
CA VAL A 180 -7.82 -41.60 1.52
C VAL A 180 -7.92 -40.53 2.61
N THR A 181 -8.43 -39.37 2.23
CA THR A 181 -8.89 -38.32 3.16
C THR A 181 -10.38 -38.11 2.98
N GLU A 182 -11.15 -38.21 4.05
CA GLU A 182 -12.59 -37.98 4.04
C GLU A 182 -12.96 -36.88 5.02
N ALA A 183 -13.88 -36.01 4.63
CA ALA A 183 -14.45 -34.97 5.48
C ALA A 183 -15.96 -34.88 5.31
N GLU A 184 -16.67 -34.57 6.39
CA GLU A 184 -18.11 -34.35 6.42
C GLU A 184 -18.45 -33.11 7.26
N LEU A 185 -19.52 -32.41 6.87
CA LEU A 185 -20.04 -31.27 7.61
C LEU A 185 -20.83 -31.75 8.82
N ILE A 186 -20.43 -31.33 10.02
CA ILE A 186 -21.06 -31.73 11.30
C ILE A 186 -21.85 -30.59 11.95
N ASP A 187 -21.56 -29.33 11.65
CA ASP A 187 -22.31 -28.17 12.10
C ASP A 187 -22.10 -26.97 11.15
N TYR A 188 -23.07 -26.05 11.07
CA TYR A 188 -22.94 -24.83 10.27
C TYR A 188 -23.92 -23.73 10.71
N ASN A 189 -23.56 -22.48 10.42
CA ASN A 189 -24.44 -21.32 10.62
C ASN A 189 -24.29 -20.37 9.41
N ILE A 190 -25.41 -20.06 8.75
CA ILE A 190 -25.46 -19.09 7.65
C ILE A 190 -26.34 -17.92 8.09
N PRO A 191 -25.77 -16.74 8.39
CA PRO A 191 -26.53 -15.59 8.90
C PRO A 191 -27.63 -15.12 7.95
N ASP A 192 -27.32 -15.10 6.65
CA ASP A 192 -28.23 -14.61 5.61
C ASP A 192 -28.62 -15.75 4.66
N LYS A 193 -29.91 -15.84 4.33
CA LYS A 193 -30.38 -16.82 3.33
C LYS A 193 -29.67 -16.55 2.00
N SER A 194 -28.97 -17.57 1.50
CA SER A 194 -28.24 -17.52 0.23
C SER A 194 -28.64 -18.70 -0.64
N ASN A 195 -28.71 -18.50 -1.95
CA ASN A 195 -28.84 -19.58 -2.93
C ASN A 195 -27.49 -19.97 -3.54
N ALA A 196 -26.37 -19.51 -2.99
CA ALA A 196 -25.03 -19.85 -3.47
C ALA A 196 -24.59 -21.23 -2.97
N TYR A 197 -23.80 -21.96 -3.77
CA TYR A 197 -23.17 -23.21 -3.33
C TYR A 197 -22.11 -23.02 -2.24
N VAL A 198 -21.57 -21.80 -2.08
CA VAL A 198 -20.68 -21.41 -0.98
C VAL A 198 -21.04 -19.99 -0.50
N PRO A 199 -21.84 -19.85 0.57
CA PRO A 199 -22.21 -18.55 1.14
C PRO A 199 -21.02 -17.85 1.82
N ILE A 200 -20.58 -16.69 1.31
CA ILE A 200 -19.41 -15.96 1.84
C ILE A 200 -19.77 -14.67 2.60
N THR A 201 -20.96 -14.65 3.20
CA THR A 201 -21.38 -13.56 4.09
C THR A 201 -20.52 -13.57 5.38
N PRO A 202 -20.03 -12.42 5.86
CA PRO A 202 -19.37 -12.34 7.16
C PRO A 202 -20.23 -12.93 8.28
N GLY A 203 -19.63 -13.74 9.14
CA GLY A 203 -20.34 -14.46 10.21
C GLY A 203 -20.82 -15.86 9.82
N THR A 204 -20.73 -16.25 8.55
CA THR A 204 -20.94 -17.65 8.14
C THR A 204 -19.90 -18.56 8.80
N THR A 205 -20.34 -19.70 9.34
CA THR A 205 -19.46 -20.73 9.90
C THR A 205 -19.76 -22.12 9.37
N TRP A 206 -18.71 -22.93 9.20
CA TRP A 206 -18.80 -24.36 8.91
C TRP A 206 -17.88 -25.14 9.82
N THR A 207 -18.36 -26.27 10.33
CA THR A 207 -17.56 -27.18 11.15
C THR A 207 -17.49 -28.54 10.45
N TYR A 208 -16.29 -28.97 10.10
CA TYR A 208 -16.04 -30.23 9.40
C TYR A 208 -15.34 -31.22 10.31
N ARG A 209 -15.78 -32.48 10.29
CA ARG A 209 -15.02 -33.60 10.83
C ARG A 209 -14.30 -34.30 9.68
N TRP A 210 -13.01 -34.54 9.80
CA TRP A 210 -12.25 -35.22 8.77
C TRP A 210 -11.19 -36.18 9.31
N LYS A 211 -10.81 -37.15 8.47
CA LYS A 211 -9.81 -38.16 8.77
C LYS A 211 -8.93 -38.41 7.55
N ASN A 212 -7.64 -38.67 7.79
CA ASN A 212 -6.70 -39.16 6.79
C ASN A 212 -6.13 -40.51 7.23
N ASP A 213 -6.16 -41.50 6.34
CA ASP A 213 -5.83 -42.89 6.68
C ASP A 213 -4.35 -43.12 7.06
N TYR A 214 -3.46 -42.20 6.72
CA TYR A 214 -2.03 -42.30 7.06
C TYR A 214 -1.75 -41.87 8.50
N TYR A 215 -2.38 -40.79 8.96
CA TYR A 215 -2.20 -40.27 10.31
C TYR A 215 -3.16 -40.92 11.31
N ASN A 216 -4.27 -41.49 10.83
CA ASN A 216 -5.27 -42.20 11.64
C ASN A 216 -5.81 -41.37 12.84
N HIS A 217 -5.87 -40.05 12.68
CA HIS A 217 -6.48 -39.12 13.64
C HIS A 217 -7.74 -38.49 13.02
N THR A 218 -8.75 -38.26 13.85
CA THR A 218 -9.94 -37.48 13.50
C THR A 218 -9.73 -36.03 13.92
N LEU A 219 -9.92 -35.11 12.99
CA LEU A 219 -9.77 -33.67 13.18
C LEU A 219 -11.09 -32.95 12.94
N ILE A 220 -11.24 -31.81 13.60
CA ILE A 220 -12.40 -30.94 13.51
C ILE A 220 -11.95 -29.53 13.16
N ASP A 221 -12.43 -29.03 12.03
CA ASP A 221 -12.11 -27.71 11.52
C ASP A 221 -13.32 -26.80 11.55
N LYS A 222 -13.26 -25.72 12.33
CA LYS A 222 -14.27 -24.66 12.34
C LYS A 222 -13.79 -23.46 11.54
N ILE A 223 -14.46 -23.22 10.41
CA ILE A 223 -14.21 -22.10 9.51
C ILE A 223 -15.19 -20.98 9.83
N THR A 224 -14.70 -19.73 9.84
CA THR A 224 -15.50 -18.52 9.99
C THR A 224 -15.17 -17.53 8.88
N VAL A 225 -16.17 -17.00 8.20
CA VAL A 225 -16.02 -15.94 7.21
C VAL A 225 -15.95 -14.58 7.90
N GLN A 226 -14.92 -13.80 7.57
CA GLN A 226 -14.70 -12.46 8.11
C GLN A 226 -14.69 -11.39 7.01
N PRO A 227 -15.03 -10.12 7.34
CA PRO A 227 -14.79 -9.00 6.44
C PRO A 227 -13.31 -8.93 6.08
N ARG A 228 -13.02 -8.57 4.82
CA ARG A 228 -11.63 -8.43 4.36
C ARG A 228 -10.97 -7.27 5.10
N LYS A 229 -9.82 -7.51 5.75
CA LYS A 229 -9.02 -6.43 6.33
C LYS A 229 -8.49 -5.51 5.21
N PRO A 230 -8.59 -4.17 5.33
CA PRO A 230 -8.00 -3.26 4.34
C PRO A 230 -6.49 -3.46 4.23
N LYS A 231 -5.90 -3.12 3.06
CA LYS A 231 -4.43 -3.05 2.91
C LYS A 231 -3.90 -2.08 3.96
N ARG A 232 -2.86 -2.50 4.70
CA ARG A 232 -2.30 -1.76 5.82
C ARG A 232 -1.44 -0.61 5.29
N GLU A 233 -1.87 0.62 5.51
CA GLU A 233 -1.02 1.82 5.46
C GLU A 233 -0.53 2.06 6.90
N GLY A 234 0.72 1.69 7.18
CA GLY A 234 1.38 1.94 8.48
C GLY A 234 2.09 3.29 8.51
N PHE A 235 2.85 3.58 9.54
CA PHE A 235 3.88 4.62 9.62
C PHE A 235 5.12 3.94 10.19
N PRO A 236 6.25 3.87 9.47
CA PRO A 236 7.39 3.13 9.98
C PRO A 236 8.06 3.86 11.14
N LEU A 237 8.41 3.09 12.16
CA LEU A 237 9.24 3.50 13.28
C LEU A 237 10.57 2.77 13.22
N THR A 238 11.66 3.50 13.47
CA THR A 238 12.96 2.90 13.78
C THR A 238 13.24 3.05 15.26
N VAL A 239 13.68 1.97 15.90
CA VAL A 239 13.99 1.90 17.33
C VAL A 239 15.44 1.45 17.50
N LEU A 240 16.19 2.20 18.30
CA LEU A 240 17.58 1.92 18.67
C LEU A 240 17.67 1.78 20.19
N VAL A 241 18.26 0.67 20.65
CA VAL A 241 18.45 0.37 22.08
C VAL A 241 19.93 0.44 22.42
N THR A 242 20.27 1.21 23.45
CA THR A 242 21.63 1.34 24.00
C THR A 242 21.62 1.11 25.51
N ASP A 243 22.74 0.66 26.06
CA ASP A 243 22.92 0.68 27.51
C ASP A 243 23.31 2.07 28.03
N GLU A 244 23.45 2.19 29.36
CA GLU A 244 23.85 3.42 30.05
C GLU A 244 25.20 4.00 29.61
N ASN A 245 26.08 3.18 29.01
CA ASN A 245 27.38 3.61 28.49
C ASN A 245 27.32 4.01 27.00
N GLY A 246 26.12 4.03 26.41
CA GLY A 246 25.91 4.32 25.00
C GLY A 246 26.25 3.16 24.05
N ILE A 247 26.53 1.97 24.57
CA ILE A 247 26.83 0.79 23.73
C ILE A 247 25.53 0.28 23.12
N ARG A 248 25.53 0.11 21.80
CA ARG A 248 24.38 -0.38 21.03
C ARG A 248 24.05 -1.84 21.34
N ARG A 249 22.86 -2.06 21.91
CA ARG A 249 22.33 -3.38 22.29
C ARG A 249 21.35 -3.95 21.27
N GLY A 250 20.58 -3.12 20.55
CA GLY A 250 19.65 -3.58 19.52
C GLY A 250 19.17 -2.47 18.56
N GLU A 251 18.63 -2.87 17.40
CA GLU A 251 17.84 -2.01 16.50
C GLU A 251 16.65 -2.83 15.99
N SER A 252 15.47 -2.21 15.89
CA SER A 252 14.26 -2.85 15.35
C SER A 252 13.41 -1.85 14.58
N LYS A 253 12.57 -2.36 13.68
CA LYS A 253 11.64 -1.55 12.88
C LYS A 253 10.21 -2.01 13.08
N PHE A 254 9.33 -1.05 13.30
CA PHE A 254 7.91 -1.28 13.54
C PHE A 254 7.10 -0.46 12.55
N GLU A 255 5.83 -0.82 12.38
CA GLU A 255 4.84 -0.02 11.68
C GLU A 255 3.74 0.34 12.66
N ILE A 256 3.39 1.62 12.75
CA ILE A 256 2.18 2.04 13.44
C ILE A 256 1.05 2.17 12.45
N ILE A 257 -0.03 1.44 12.67
CA ILE A 257 -1.23 1.54 11.88
C ILE A 257 -2.22 2.39 12.67
N LYS A 258 -2.51 3.58 12.16
CA LYS A 258 -3.55 4.45 12.71
C LYS A 258 -4.74 4.46 11.75
N THR A 259 -5.87 3.96 12.22
CA THR A 259 -7.14 3.97 11.47
C THR A 259 -8.17 4.83 12.21
N ARG A 260 -9.35 5.03 11.58
CA ARG A 260 -10.50 5.66 12.25
C ARG A 260 -11.01 4.87 13.48
N GLN A 261 -10.64 3.60 13.62
CA GLN A 261 -11.16 2.71 14.67
C GLN A 261 -10.13 2.38 15.75
N HIS A 262 -8.83 2.41 15.44
CA HIS A 262 -7.79 2.05 16.39
C HIS A 262 -6.40 2.57 15.98
N LEU A 263 -5.50 2.59 16.96
CA LEU A 263 -4.05 2.69 16.77
C LEU A 263 -3.42 1.35 17.13
N GLU A 264 -2.66 0.77 16.20
CA GLU A 264 -2.00 -0.53 16.30
C GLU A 264 -0.50 -0.41 16.03
N ILE A 265 0.31 -1.23 16.70
CA ILE A 265 1.77 -1.32 16.46
C ILE A 265 2.07 -2.73 15.97
N VAL A 266 2.70 -2.84 14.80
CA VAL A 266 3.03 -4.10 14.13
C VAL A 266 4.55 -4.19 13.97
N VAL A 267 5.11 -5.39 14.15
CA VAL A 267 6.53 -5.63 13.82
C VAL A 267 6.68 -5.82 12.31
N GLY A 268 7.58 -5.06 11.69
CA GLY A 268 7.91 -5.26 10.28
C GLY A 268 8.53 -6.64 10.08
N GLY A 269 8.16 -7.34 9.00
CA GLY A 269 8.47 -8.76 8.75
C GLY A 269 9.96 -9.13 8.56
N GLY A 270 10.81 -8.84 9.53
CA GLY A 270 12.11 -9.47 9.72
C GLY A 270 11.96 -10.59 10.75
N SER A 271 12.26 -11.82 10.36
CA SER A 271 12.17 -12.99 11.23
C SER A 271 12.87 -12.76 12.58
N TYR A 272 12.10 -12.87 13.67
CA TYR A 272 12.62 -13.34 14.97
C TYR A 272 12.98 -14.82 14.78
N GLY A 273 14.12 -15.07 14.14
CA GLY A 273 14.49 -16.38 13.64
C GLY A 273 15.93 -16.43 13.18
N GLY A 274 16.82 -15.83 13.97
CA GLY A 274 18.24 -16.11 13.91
C GLY A 274 18.67 -16.58 15.29
N GLU A 275 19.00 -17.86 15.43
CA GLU A 275 19.99 -18.24 16.44
C GLU A 275 21.23 -17.36 16.19
N HIS A 276 21.39 -16.31 16.99
CA HIS A 276 22.53 -15.42 16.91
C HIS A 276 23.73 -16.16 17.49
N LYS A 277 24.40 -16.98 16.66
CA LYS A 277 25.69 -17.56 17.00
C LYS A 277 26.69 -16.43 17.28
N GLY A 278 27.03 -16.24 18.56
CA GLY A 278 28.19 -15.44 18.99
C GLY A 278 27.94 -14.22 19.88
N ARG A 279 26.77 -14.08 20.53
CA ARG A 279 26.60 -13.13 21.67
C ARG A 279 26.14 -13.89 22.90
N GLU A 280 26.64 -13.51 24.08
CA GLU A 280 26.07 -13.95 25.36
C GLU A 280 24.59 -13.57 25.36
N SER A 281 23.70 -14.56 25.46
CA SER A 281 22.28 -14.33 25.63
C SER A 281 22.06 -13.76 27.03
N VAL A 282 21.78 -12.46 27.14
CA VAL A 282 21.31 -11.86 28.40
C VAL A 282 19.83 -12.25 28.54
N PRO A 283 19.43 -12.91 29.64
CA PRO A 283 18.02 -13.18 29.92
C PRO A 283 17.24 -11.88 30.10
N GLY A 284 16.07 -11.72 29.45
CA GLY A 284 15.19 -10.55 29.63
C GLY A 284 14.69 -9.89 28.34
N SER A 285 13.87 -8.84 28.50
CA SER A 285 13.38 -8.00 27.39
C SER A 285 14.50 -7.20 26.73
N SER A 286 14.47 -7.06 25.43
CA SER A 286 15.41 -6.31 24.60
C SER A 286 14.92 -4.93 24.16
N SER A 287 13.60 -4.66 24.15
CA SER A 287 13.03 -3.36 23.77
C SER A 287 11.61 -3.19 24.32
N ILE A 288 11.25 -1.97 24.74
CA ILE A 288 9.87 -1.67 25.16
C ILE A 288 8.89 -1.73 23.99
N PHE A 289 9.32 -1.34 22.78
CA PHE A 289 8.49 -1.42 21.59
C PHE A 289 8.27 -2.87 21.14
N SER A 290 9.31 -3.70 21.07
CA SER A 290 9.17 -5.11 20.64
C SER A 290 8.44 -5.97 21.67
N ASP A 291 8.84 -5.87 22.93
CA ASP A 291 8.47 -6.86 23.93
C ASP A 291 7.21 -6.45 24.70
N TYR A 292 6.95 -5.14 24.80
CA TYR A 292 5.84 -4.62 25.59
C TYR A 292 4.78 -3.88 24.79
N LEU A 293 5.00 -3.48 23.53
CA LEU A 293 4.03 -2.69 22.75
C LEU A 293 3.54 -3.35 21.45
N SER A 294 4.36 -4.11 20.69
CA SER A 294 4.02 -4.52 19.32
C SER A 294 3.60 -5.99 19.14
N THR A 295 4.47 -6.95 19.46
CA THR A 295 4.51 -8.22 18.70
C THR A 295 3.50 -9.27 19.12
N ILE A 296 2.80 -9.02 20.23
CA ILE A 296 1.96 -10.02 20.88
C ILE A 296 0.52 -9.49 21.02
N TRP A 297 0.31 -8.17 20.92
CA TRP A 297 -0.99 -7.52 21.10
C TRP A 297 -1.09 -6.25 20.26
N ALA A 298 -1.92 -6.31 19.21
CA ALA A 298 -1.80 -5.37 18.10
C ALA A 298 -2.38 -3.97 18.41
N LYS A 299 -3.51 -3.84 19.12
CA LYS A 299 -4.22 -2.56 19.29
C LYS A 299 -3.89 -1.88 20.61
N LEU A 300 -3.29 -0.70 20.51
CA LEU A 300 -2.90 0.14 21.65
C LEU A 300 -4.02 1.11 22.07
N LEU A 301 -4.73 1.73 21.12
CA LEU A 301 -5.89 2.60 21.39
C LEU A 301 -7.07 2.22 20.49
N GLN A 302 -8.31 2.39 20.97
CA GLN A 302 -9.52 2.23 20.15
C GLN A 302 -10.34 3.52 20.09
N TYR A 303 -10.58 4.01 18.88
CA TYR A 303 -11.34 5.22 18.62
C TYR A 303 -12.86 4.95 18.50
N PRO A 304 -13.72 5.94 18.81
CA PRO A 304 -13.38 7.18 19.52
C PRO A 304 -12.86 6.87 20.93
N LEU A 305 -11.98 7.73 21.43
CA LEU A 305 -11.43 7.61 22.79
C LEU A 305 -12.51 8.01 23.79
N SER A 306 -12.87 7.10 24.68
CA SER A 306 -13.84 7.37 25.75
C SER A 306 -13.39 6.71 27.04
N ILE A 307 -13.34 7.48 28.13
CA ILE A 307 -12.98 6.97 29.45
C ILE A 307 -13.98 5.88 29.87
N GLY A 308 -13.47 4.80 30.44
CA GLY A 308 -14.22 3.59 30.79
C GLY A 308 -14.38 2.58 29.65
N LYS A 309 -13.97 2.91 28.41
CA LYS A 309 -14.04 1.96 27.29
C LYS A 309 -13.04 0.83 27.47
N THR A 310 -13.53 -0.39 27.37
CA THR A 310 -12.76 -1.63 27.48
C THR A 310 -12.81 -2.42 26.17
N TRP A 311 -11.72 -3.09 25.81
CA TRP A 311 -11.66 -4.03 24.69
C TRP A 311 -10.72 -5.19 24.98
N GLU A 312 -10.98 -6.32 24.34
CA GLU A 312 -10.21 -7.55 24.49
C GLU A 312 -9.51 -7.94 23.20
N GLN A 313 -8.35 -8.61 23.32
CA GLN A 313 -7.60 -9.16 22.20
C GLN A 313 -6.94 -10.47 22.62
N GLU A 314 -6.76 -11.37 21.66
CA GLU A 314 -5.98 -12.59 21.83
C GLU A 314 -4.56 -12.38 21.27
N GLY A 315 -3.57 -12.92 21.96
CA GLY A 315 -2.16 -12.87 21.62
C GLY A 315 -1.55 -14.27 21.53
N MET A 316 -0.22 -14.35 21.42
CA MET A 316 0.48 -15.64 21.37
C MET A 316 0.30 -16.44 22.68
N TYR A 317 0.53 -17.76 22.62
CA TYR A 317 0.45 -18.69 23.77
C TYR A 317 -0.93 -18.78 24.44
N ASN A 318 -2.02 -18.55 23.70
CA ASN A 318 -3.39 -18.45 24.25
C ASN A 318 -3.53 -17.30 25.26
N SER A 319 -2.73 -16.24 25.11
CA SER A 319 -2.84 -15.06 25.95
C SER A 319 -4.01 -14.18 25.55
N ARG A 320 -4.59 -13.53 26.56
CA ARG A 320 -5.69 -12.60 26.47
C ARG A 320 -5.30 -11.30 27.15
N ILE A 321 -5.57 -10.19 26.48
CA ILE A 321 -5.39 -8.85 27.02
C ILE A 321 -6.77 -8.18 27.12
N GLN A 322 -7.06 -7.59 28.28
CA GLN A 322 -8.18 -6.69 28.46
C GLN A 322 -7.63 -5.27 28.71
N SER A 323 -7.94 -4.34 27.81
CA SER A 323 -7.45 -2.96 27.87
C SER A 323 -8.59 -2.00 28.19
N THR A 324 -8.36 -1.05 29.09
CA THR A 324 -9.34 -0.04 29.53
C THR A 324 -8.70 1.35 29.56
N LEU A 325 -9.38 2.35 28.98
CA LEU A 325 -9.03 3.76 29.16
C LEU A 325 -9.55 4.24 30.53
N VAL A 326 -8.65 4.44 31.48
CA VAL A 326 -9.05 4.62 32.90
C VAL A 326 -9.39 6.06 33.23
N GLY A 327 -8.71 7.03 32.62
CA GLY A 327 -8.89 8.45 32.94
C GLY A 327 -7.70 9.29 32.50
N TYR A 328 -7.63 10.49 33.06
CA TYR A 328 -6.52 11.41 32.88
C TYR A 328 -5.74 11.55 34.18
N GLU A 329 -4.41 11.54 34.09
CA GLU A 329 -3.52 11.73 35.23
C GLU A 329 -2.41 12.72 34.87
N THR A 330 -1.93 13.47 35.85
CA THR A 330 -0.71 14.26 35.72
C THR A 330 0.49 13.36 35.98
N VAL A 331 1.50 13.41 35.10
CA VAL A 331 2.71 12.59 35.18
C VAL A 331 3.94 13.48 35.34
N GLU A 332 4.65 13.32 36.45
CA GLU A 332 5.89 14.03 36.74
C GLU A 332 7.11 13.17 36.40
N ILE A 333 8.02 13.71 35.58
CA ILE A 333 9.29 13.06 35.20
C ILE A 333 10.41 14.08 35.27
N GLY A 334 11.31 13.94 36.25
CA GLY A 334 12.37 14.92 36.49
C GLY A 334 11.78 16.29 36.82
N SER A 335 12.15 17.32 36.05
CA SER A 335 11.59 18.68 36.16
C SER A 335 10.37 18.91 35.26
N ASN A 336 10.00 17.95 34.42
CA ASN A 336 8.89 18.09 33.47
C ASN A 336 7.60 17.58 34.09
N ASN A 337 6.52 18.34 33.90
CA ASN A 337 5.18 17.96 34.29
C ASN A 337 4.28 17.81 33.05
N TYR A 338 3.66 16.64 32.89
CA TYR A 338 2.75 16.35 31.78
C TYR A 338 1.32 16.23 32.31
N ASP A 339 0.54 17.29 32.13
CA ASP A 339 -0.85 17.35 32.58
C ASP A 339 -1.81 16.62 31.63
N GLN A 340 -2.92 16.13 32.17
CA GLN A 340 -4.01 15.49 31.41
C GLN A 340 -3.53 14.31 30.53
N CYS A 341 -2.58 13.51 31.01
CA CYS A 341 -2.13 12.33 30.29
C CYS A 341 -3.22 11.26 30.28
N LEU A 342 -3.61 10.79 29.10
CA LEU A 342 -4.56 9.71 28.93
C LEU A 342 -3.94 8.40 29.42
N LYS A 343 -4.59 7.75 30.39
CA LYS A 343 -4.10 6.51 31.00
C LYS A 343 -4.80 5.28 30.42
N LEU A 344 -4.00 4.38 29.87
CA LEU A 344 -4.41 3.05 29.43
C LEU A 344 -3.95 1.99 30.45
N LYS A 345 -4.88 1.18 30.96
CA LYS A 345 -4.58 -0.03 31.73
C LYS A 345 -4.81 -1.24 30.83
N SER A 346 -3.89 -2.21 30.83
CA SER A 346 -3.99 -3.47 30.13
C SER A 346 -3.69 -4.63 31.07
N GLU A 347 -4.63 -5.57 31.22
CA GLU A 347 -4.49 -6.78 32.03
C GLU A 347 -4.26 -7.98 31.12
N PHE A 348 -3.12 -8.65 31.30
CA PHE A 348 -2.68 -9.78 30.50
C PHE A 348 -2.88 -11.06 31.31
N THR A 349 -3.64 -11.99 30.76
CA THR A 349 -4.02 -13.26 31.37
C THR A 349 -3.90 -14.38 30.35
N GLY A 350 -3.76 -15.62 30.81
CA GLY A 350 -3.57 -16.76 29.90
C GLY A 350 -2.16 -16.76 29.30
N ALA A 351 -1.42 -17.82 29.58
CA ALA A 351 -0.33 -18.29 28.75
C ALA A 351 -0.08 -19.72 29.21
N THR A 352 -0.51 -20.71 28.43
CA THR A 352 -0.33 -22.12 28.80
C THR A 352 1.01 -22.62 28.28
N ILE A 353 1.66 -23.44 29.09
CA ILE A 353 2.95 -24.04 28.79
C ILE A 353 2.73 -25.50 28.38
N ASP A 354 3.50 -26.00 27.43
CA ASP A 354 3.80 -27.43 27.37
C ASP A 354 4.56 -27.83 28.62
N SER A 355 4.35 -29.05 29.13
CA SER A 355 5.03 -29.59 30.30
C SER A 355 6.57 -29.59 30.20
N ASP A 356 7.11 -29.41 28.99
CA ASP A 356 8.53 -29.56 28.65
C ASP A 356 9.22 -28.23 28.28
N ALA A 357 8.62 -27.07 28.56
CA ALA A 357 9.24 -25.79 28.23
C ALA A 357 10.53 -25.51 29.03
N ASN A 358 11.55 -25.03 28.32
CA ASN A 358 12.81 -24.64 28.94
C ASN A 358 12.67 -23.39 29.82
N GLU A 359 13.64 -23.18 30.71
CA GLU A 359 13.65 -22.11 31.71
C GLU A 359 13.54 -20.69 31.08
N ASP A 360 14.13 -20.48 29.90
CA ASP A 360 14.00 -19.22 29.14
C ASP A 360 12.56 -18.97 28.68
N THR A 361 11.84 -20.00 28.23
CA THR A 361 10.44 -19.89 27.83
C THR A 361 9.54 -19.59 29.03
N LEU A 362 9.79 -20.22 30.18
CA LEU A 362 9.06 -19.96 31.42
C LEU A 362 9.25 -18.52 31.91
N GLN A 363 10.48 -18.00 31.84
CA GLN A 363 10.78 -16.61 32.18
C GLN A 363 10.12 -15.62 31.22
N ARG A 364 10.13 -15.90 29.91
CA ARG A 364 9.43 -15.07 28.91
C ARG A 364 7.94 -15.02 29.17
N ILE A 365 7.29 -16.16 29.43
CA ILE A 365 5.85 -16.21 29.75
C ILE A 365 5.54 -15.38 31.00
N ALA A 366 6.35 -15.48 32.04
CA ALA A 366 6.14 -14.70 33.25
C ALA A 366 6.29 -13.18 33.04
N MET A 367 7.05 -12.74 32.03
CA MET A 367 7.13 -11.34 31.61
C MET A 367 5.97 -10.92 30.71
N LEU A 368 5.21 -11.86 30.14
CA LEU A 368 4.03 -11.58 29.30
C LEU A 368 2.74 -11.40 30.09
N ILE A 369 2.61 -12.07 31.25
CA ILE A 369 1.43 -12.00 32.10
C ILE A 369 1.63 -10.88 33.12
N GLY A 370 0.59 -10.10 33.40
CA GLY A 370 0.65 -9.02 34.39
C GLY A 370 -0.29 -7.87 34.09
N THR A 371 -0.01 -6.71 34.69
CA THR A 371 -0.77 -5.47 34.45
C THR A 371 0.15 -4.36 33.94
N ARG A 372 -0.17 -3.80 32.77
CA ARG A 372 0.56 -2.69 32.14
C ARG A 372 -0.26 -1.42 32.21
N TYR A 373 0.42 -0.32 32.52
CA TYR A 373 -0.11 1.03 32.49
C TYR A 373 0.72 1.88 31.52
N ILE A 374 0.04 2.64 30.66
CA ILE A 374 0.68 3.57 29.71
C ILE A 374 0.00 4.93 29.84
N TRP A 375 0.80 5.99 29.90
CA TRP A 375 0.33 7.36 29.94
C TRP A 375 0.72 8.07 28.65
N PHE A 376 -0.27 8.64 27.96
CA PHE A 376 -0.08 9.39 26.73
C PHE A 376 -0.33 10.88 26.98
N ALA A 377 0.64 11.74 26.67
CA ALA A 377 0.44 13.19 26.65
C ALA A 377 0.04 13.62 25.23
N LYS A 378 -0.99 14.46 25.14
CA LYS A 378 -1.51 14.98 23.88
C LYS A 378 -0.42 15.82 23.18
N GLY A 379 -0.21 15.58 21.90
CA GLY A 379 0.83 16.22 21.08
C GLY A 379 2.26 15.75 21.35
N ILE A 380 2.44 14.80 22.27
CA ILE A 380 3.76 14.29 22.64
C ILE A 380 3.85 12.81 22.33
N GLY A 381 2.96 11.96 22.85
CA GLY A 381 3.09 10.50 22.74
C GLY A 381 3.11 9.84 24.11
N ILE A 382 3.78 8.68 24.21
CA ILE A 382 3.96 7.99 25.50
C ILE A 382 4.93 8.80 26.36
N VAL A 383 4.51 9.14 27.58
CA VAL A 383 5.40 9.81 28.56
C VAL A 383 5.90 8.84 29.62
N LYS A 384 5.09 7.82 29.95
CA LYS A 384 5.42 6.82 30.96
C LYS A 384 4.80 5.47 30.59
N LEU A 385 5.52 4.40 30.90
CA LEU A 385 5.02 3.03 30.90
C LEU A 385 5.45 2.35 32.21
N ARG A 386 4.53 1.60 32.82
CA ARG A 386 4.80 0.74 33.98
C ARG A 386 4.16 -0.61 33.74
N TYR A 387 4.93 -1.68 33.81
CA TYR A 387 4.44 -3.05 33.66
C TYR A 387 4.79 -3.87 34.89
N GLU A 388 3.77 -4.32 35.60
CA GLU A 388 3.84 -5.20 36.76
C GLU A 388 3.64 -6.65 36.29
N HIS A 389 4.73 -7.41 36.19
CA HIS A 389 4.74 -8.78 35.65
C HIS A 389 4.29 -9.80 36.71
N SER A 390 3.82 -10.97 36.27
CA SER A 390 3.27 -12.00 37.17
C SER A 390 4.31 -12.65 38.08
N ASN A 391 5.60 -12.57 37.75
CA ASN A 391 6.71 -13.00 38.61
C ASN A 391 7.11 -11.95 39.66
N GLY A 392 6.42 -10.81 39.74
CA GLY A 392 6.69 -9.74 40.69
C GLY A 392 7.72 -8.71 40.23
N ILE A 393 8.33 -8.89 39.05
CA ILE A 393 9.24 -7.89 38.48
C ILE A 393 8.42 -6.73 37.92
N VAL A 394 8.98 -5.52 38.01
CA VAL A 394 8.38 -4.32 37.44
C VAL A 394 9.30 -3.75 36.37
N THR A 395 8.76 -3.52 35.18
CA THR A 395 9.42 -2.70 34.16
C THR A 395 8.84 -1.29 34.18
N GLU A 396 9.69 -0.28 34.33
CA GLU A 396 9.30 1.13 34.17
C GLU A 396 10.08 1.79 33.03
N ALA A 397 9.38 2.53 32.18
CA ALA A 397 9.95 3.38 31.15
C ALA A 397 9.45 4.82 31.32
N LYS A 398 10.34 5.80 31.15
CA LYS A 398 10.06 7.23 31.27
C LYS A 398 10.64 7.97 30.08
N LEU A 399 9.86 8.88 29.51
CA LEU A 399 10.30 9.77 28.44
C LEU A 399 11.34 10.76 29.00
N THR A 400 12.51 10.83 28.37
CA THR A 400 13.60 11.72 28.76
C THR A 400 13.78 12.87 27.78
N GLU A 401 13.55 12.62 26.49
CA GLU A 401 13.67 13.61 25.42
C GLU A 401 12.63 13.32 24.34
N TYR A 402 12.10 14.36 23.70
CA TYR A 402 11.24 14.21 22.52
C TYR A 402 11.37 15.43 21.61
N ASN A 403 11.05 15.21 20.34
CA ASN A 403 10.87 16.28 19.37
C ASN A 403 9.68 15.93 18.47
N VAL A 404 8.70 16.80 18.39
CA VAL A 404 7.58 16.68 17.44
C VAL A 404 7.66 17.89 16.50
N PRO A 405 8.14 17.72 15.26
CA PRO A 405 8.46 18.85 14.37
C PRO A 405 7.27 19.76 14.07
N GLU A 406 6.08 19.18 13.97
CA GLU A 406 4.82 19.88 13.73
C GLU A 406 3.90 19.73 14.95
N THR A 407 3.12 20.76 15.24
CA THR A 407 2.13 20.70 16.33
C THR A 407 1.09 19.63 16.02
N SER A 408 0.96 18.64 16.92
CA SER A 408 -0.03 17.56 16.78
C SER A 408 -1.02 17.61 17.94
N ASP A 409 -2.30 17.37 17.65
CA ASP A 409 -3.35 17.23 18.66
C ASP A 409 -3.65 15.77 19.02
N THR A 410 -2.74 14.86 18.69
CA THR A 410 -2.95 13.42 18.87
C THR A 410 -2.20 12.89 20.08
N TYR A 411 -2.71 11.83 20.73
CA TYR A 411 -2.01 11.15 21.83
C TYR A 411 -0.79 10.33 21.38
N PHE A 412 -0.56 10.24 20.08
CA PHE A 412 0.59 9.57 19.49
C PHE A 412 0.91 10.24 18.13
N PRO A 413 1.73 11.30 18.11
CA PRO A 413 2.05 12.04 16.90
C PRO A 413 2.85 11.17 15.93
N LEU A 414 2.47 11.16 14.66
CA LEU A 414 3.10 10.35 13.60
C LEU A 414 3.71 11.23 12.50
N ASN A 415 4.05 12.48 12.84
CA ASN A 415 4.68 13.42 11.94
C ASN A 415 6.09 12.92 11.61
N LEU A 416 6.52 13.03 10.36
CA LEU A 416 7.86 12.58 9.95
C LEU A 416 8.93 13.31 10.76
N GLY A 417 9.95 12.57 11.21
CA GLY A 417 11.01 13.13 12.04
C GLY A 417 10.66 13.32 13.52
N THR A 418 9.44 12.93 13.94
CA THR A 418 9.13 12.82 15.38
C THR A 418 10.08 11.85 16.06
N THR A 419 10.66 12.26 17.18
CA THR A 419 11.57 11.42 17.98
C THR A 419 11.13 11.35 19.44
N TRP A 420 11.39 10.19 20.04
CA TRP A 420 11.26 9.96 21.48
C TRP A 420 12.47 9.21 22.00
N THR A 421 12.98 9.62 23.15
CA THR A 421 13.99 8.89 23.90
C THR A 421 13.37 8.47 25.23
N TYR A 422 13.43 7.17 25.51
CA TYR A 422 12.97 6.58 26.76
C TYR A 422 14.15 6.03 27.53
N THR A 423 14.15 6.20 28.85
CA THR A 423 14.98 5.39 29.74
C THR A 423 14.08 4.38 30.45
N TRP A 424 14.50 3.12 30.45
CA TRP A 424 13.74 2.04 31.09
C TRP A 424 14.63 1.09 31.88
N HIS A 425 14.05 0.45 32.89
CA HIS A 425 14.74 -0.50 33.75
C HIS A 425 13.80 -1.62 34.20
N ASN A 426 14.36 -2.81 34.39
CA ASN A 426 13.75 -3.93 35.10
C ASN A 426 14.83 -4.75 35.80
N ASP A 427 14.44 -5.60 36.75
CA ASP A 427 15.37 -6.35 37.60
C ASP A 427 16.21 -7.41 36.87
N TYR A 428 15.95 -7.66 35.57
CA TYR A 428 16.79 -8.53 34.73
C TYR A 428 18.01 -7.81 34.16
N HIS A 429 17.92 -6.49 33.97
CA HIS A 429 19.02 -5.66 33.49
C HIS A 429 19.62 -4.88 34.65
N LEU A 430 20.86 -5.23 35.03
CA LEU A 430 21.59 -4.56 36.11
C LEU A 430 21.77 -3.04 35.89
N ALA A 431 21.66 -2.57 34.66
CA ALA A 431 21.78 -1.17 34.26
C ALA A 431 20.51 -0.67 33.54
N PRO A 432 20.12 0.60 33.70
CA PRO A 432 19.06 1.21 32.89
C PRO A 432 19.40 1.23 31.40
N MET A 433 18.41 0.93 30.56
CA MET A 433 18.49 0.98 29.10
C MET A 433 17.95 2.30 28.57
N THR A 434 18.47 2.74 27.43
CA THR A 434 17.95 3.88 26.67
C THR A 434 17.43 3.40 25.32
N GLU A 435 16.23 3.84 24.96
CA GLU A 435 15.57 3.48 23.71
C GLU A 435 15.16 4.74 22.94
N LYS A 436 15.77 4.92 21.78
CA LYS A 436 15.48 6.04 20.87
C LYS A 436 14.58 5.57 19.74
N VAL A 437 13.48 6.27 19.54
CA VAL A 437 12.43 5.96 18.58
C VAL A 437 12.29 7.13 17.63
N LYS A 438 12.18 6.85 16.33
CA LYS A 438 11.99 7.87 15.31
C LYS A 438 10.90 7.45 14.33
N VAL A 439 9.96 8.36 14.04
CA VAL A 439 9.03 8.25 12.91
C VAL A 439 9.78 8.60 11.64
N VAL A 440 9.75 7.70 10.68
CA VAL A 440 10.48 7.85 9.41
C VAL A 440 9.52 7.68 8.23
N GLU A 441 9.95 8.09 7.04
CA GLU A 441 9.14 8.02 5.83
C GLU A 441 8.92 6.56 5.40
N HIS A 442 7.78 6.27 4.77
CA HIS A 442 7.52 4.95 4.21
C HIS A 442 8.63 4.52 3.25
N GLY A 443 9.27 3.39 3.55
CA GLY A 443 10.41 2.87 2.78
C GLY A 443 11.81 3.23 3.30
N SER A 444 11.95 4.25 4.17
CA SER A 444 13.25 4.73 4.67
C SER A 444 13.97 3.80 5.67
N GLY A 445 13.42 2.60 5.91
CA GLY A 445 13.98 1.63 6.85
C GLY A 445 14.78 0.49 6.21
N PHE A 446 14.67 0.25 4.90
CA PHE A 446 15.53 -0.72 4.25
C PHE A 446 16.91 -0.14 3.96
N GLU A 447 17.01 1.14 3.64
CA GLU A 447 18.17 1.70 2.97
C GLU A 447 19.19 2.33 3.94
N THR A 448 20.43 2.45 3.50
CA THR A 448 21.52 3.10 4.25
C THR A 448 21.46 4.62 4.03
N PRO A 449 21.30 5.46 5.07
CA PRO A 449 21.33 6.92 4.93
C PRO A 449 22.64 7.41 4.31
N LEU A 450 22.55 8.41 3.44
CA LEU A 450 23.69 8.96 2.71
C LEU A 450 23.85 10.44 3.06
N SER A 451 25.08 10.88 3.29
CA SER A 451 25.39 12.30 3.51
C SER A 451 25.58 13.07 2.21
N HIS A 452 25.97 12.39 1.13
CA HIS A 452 26.16 12.96 -0.20
C HIS A 452 26.01 11.86 -1.27
N ALA A 453 25.42 12.19 -2.42
CA ALA A 453 25.42 11.33 -3.60
C ALA A 453 25.52 12.13 -4.91
N ARG A 454 26.40 11.70 -5.80
CA ARG A 454 26.51 12.23 -7.17
C ARG A 454 26.21 11.14 -8.18
N TYR A 455 25.25 11.38 -9.05
CA TYR A 455 24.87 10.50 -10.15
C TYR A 455 25.35 11.07 -11.48
N THR A 456 25.85 10.21 -12.35
CA THR A 456 26.16 10.52 -13.73
C THR A 456 25.40 9.55 -14.62
N VAL A 457 24.47 10.07 -15.39
CA VAL A 457 23.68 9.33 -16.37
C VAL A 457 24.34 9.51 -17.74
N THR A 458 24.75 8.41 -18.37
CA THR A 458 25.36 8.44 -19.70
C THR A 458 24.48 7.70 -20.68
N VAL A 459 24.09 8.39 -21.76
CA VAL A 459 23.35 7.82 -22.89
C VAL A 459 24.21 7.96 -24.13
N SER A 460 24.23 6.92 -24.95
CA SER A 460 24.96 6.93 -26.23
C SER A 460 23.99 6.91 -27.40
N GLU A 461 24.39 7.57 -28.49
CA GLU A 461 23.57 7.72 -29.70
C GLU A 461 23.24 6.37 -30.36
N ASP A 462 24.13 5.37 -30.23
CA ASP A 462 23.93 4.03 -30.79
C ASP A 462 22.89 3.19 -30.03
N LYS A 463 22.58 3.55 -28.78
CA LYS A 463 21.65 2.80 -27.90
C LYS A 463 20.83 3.73 -27.02
N PRO A 464 19.91 4.51 -27.60
CA PRO A 464 19.08 5.46 -26.87
C PRO A 464 18.03 4.78 -25.98
N SER A 465 17.84 3.46 -26.04
CA SER A 465 16.96 2.72 -25.12
C SER A 465 17.65 2.32 -23.80
N GLU A 466 18.94 2.61 -23.66
CA GLU A 466 19.78 2.24 -22.52
C GLU A 466 20.49 3.46 -21.90
N ALA A 467 20.73 3.40 -20.60
CA ALA A 467 21.56 4.38 -19.90
C ALA A 467 22.54 3.66 -18.96
N LYS A 468 23.78 4.13 -18.91
CA LYS A 468 24.75 3.73 -17.89
C LYS A 468 24.73 4.75 -16.76
N ILE A 469 24.55 4.27 -15.54
CA ILE A 469 24.51 5.10 -14.34
C ILE A 469 25.76 4.81 -13.51
N GLU A 470 26.50 5.86 -13.22
CA GLU A 470 27.59 5.84 -12.24
C GLU A 470 27.20 6.73 -11.07
N CYS A 471 27.20 6.18 -9.86
CA CYS A 471 26.89 6.91 -8.65
C CYS A 471 28.10 6.83 -7.71
N THR A 472 28.53 7.98 -7.19
CA THR A 472 29.49 8.07 -6.08
C THR A 472 28.76 8.61 -4.87
N PHE A 473 28.82 7.92 -3.73
CA PHE A 473 28.09 8.34 -2.54
C PHE A 473 28.86 8.05 -1.25
N THR A 474 28.50 8.79 -0.20
CA THR A 474 29.06 8.66 1.14
C THR A 474 27.96 8.25 2.12
N PRO A 475 28.01 7.03 2.68
CA PRO A 475 27.14 6.64 3.78
C PRO A 475 27.35 7.54 5.01
N VAL A 476 26.30 7.80 5.79
CA VAL A 476 26.41 8.55 7.04
C VAL A 476 27.27 7.80 8.08
N GLU A 477 27.17 6.47 8.12
CA GLU A 477 28.02 5.64 8.99
C GLU A 477 29.35 5.34 8.29
N GLU A 478 30.47 5.67 8.94
CA GLU A 478 31.80 5.31 8.47
C GLU A 478 32.14 3.85 8.77
N ASN A 479 32.86 3.19 7.86
CA ASN A 479 33.40 1.83 8.04
C ASN A 479 32.35 0.73 8.32
N GLY A 480 31.11 0.91 7.87
CA GLY A 480 30.07 -0.11 7.96
C GLY A 480 30.40 -1.39 7.16
N LYS A 481 29.66 -2.47 7.41
CA LYS A 481 29.83 -3.76 6.71
C LYS A 481 28.83 -4.03 5.60
N SER A 482 27.75 -3.26 5.55
CA SER A 482 26.70 -3.44 4.56
C SER A 482 26.11 -2.12 4.11
N ILE A 483 25.72 -2.05 2.84
CA ILE A 483 24.99 -0.95 2.23
C ILE A 483 23.69 -1.50 1.67
N LYS A 484 22.58 -0.84 2.00
CA LYS A 484 21.27 -1.19 1.46
C LYS A 484 20.75 -0.05 0.61
N LEU A 485 20.34 -0.36 -0.62
CA LEU A 485 19.82 0.59 -1.60
C LEU A 485 18.51 0.07 -2.19
N ARG A 486 17.63 0.98 -2.62
CA ARG A 486 16.36 0.64 -3.29
C ARG A 486 16.29 1.26 -4.68
N GLN A 487 15.55 0.60 -5.56
CA GLN A 487 15.01 1.16 -6.79
C GLN A 487 13.48 1.15 -6.68
N SER A 488 12.85 2.32 -6.79
CA SER A 488 11.43 2.55 -6.42
C SER A 488 10.42 2.11 -7.50
N THR A 489 10.65 0.97 -8.15
CA THR A 489 9.84 0.48 -9.27
C THR A 489 9.68 -1.04 -9.24
N ASP A 490 8.48 -1.49 -9.61
CA ASP A 490 8.18 -2.92 -9.76
C ASP A 490 8.73 -3.49 -11.08
N ASN A 491 8.95 -2.64 -12.08
CA ASN A 491 9.49 -3.01 -13.39
C ASN A 491 11.02 -3.02 -13.27
N ALA A 492 11.65 -4.18 -13.42
CA ALA A 492 13.08 -4.33 -13.16
C ALA A 492 13.94 -3.73 -14.29
N TYR A 493 13.95 -2.40 -14.45
CA TYR A 493 14.70 -1.71 -15.51
C TYR A 493 16.21 -1.96 -15.43
N ILE A 494 16.71 -2.33 -14.24
CA ILE A 494 18.13 -2.60 -14.00
C ILE A 494 18.40 -4.11 -14.09
N PRO A 495 19.11 -4.60 -15.12
CA PRO A 495 19.50 -5.99 -15.18
C PRO A 495 20.52 -6.29 -14.07
N SER A 496 20.20 -7.25 -13.21
CA SER A 496 20.99 -7.51 -11.99
C SER A 496 22.47 -7.80 -12.29
N HIS A 497 22.84 -8.42 -13.40
CA HIS A 497 24.25 -8.69 -13.71
C HIS A 497 25.09 -7.43 -13.98
N THR A 498 24.46 -6.26 -14.20
CA THR A 498 25.16 -5.00 -14.50
C THR A 498 25.58 -4.22 -13.25
N ILE A 499 25.01 -4.56 -12.09
CA ILE A 499 25.23 -3.82 -10.86
C ILE A 499 26.55 -4.20 -10.21
N THR A 500 27.37 -3.20 -9.94
CA THR A 500 28.65 -3.35 -9.24
C THR A 500 28.82 -2.23 -8.22
N LEU A 501 29.09 -2.59 -6.97
CA LEU A 501 29.45 -1.66 -5.90
C LEU A 501 30.88 -1.94 -5.43
N VAL A 502 31.71 -0.91 -5.39
CA VAL A 502 33.08 -0.95 -4.88
C VAL A 502 33.34 0.17 -3.88
N ASP A 503 34.28 -0.06 -2.96
CA ASP A 503 34.79 0.99 -2.06
C ASP A 503 35.89 1.83 -2.72
N SER A 504 36.41 2.85 -2.01
CA SER A 504 37.46 3.73 -2.52
C SER A 504 38.82 3.03 -2.77
N LYS A 505 38.99 1.78 -2.30
CA LYS A 505 40.14 0.92 -2.58
C LYS A 505 39.84 -0.16 -3.64
N ASN A 506 38.70 -0.07 -4.33
CA ASN A 506 38.20 -1.03 -5.32
C ASN A 506 37.90 -2.43 -4.75
N HIS A 507 37.66 -2.57 -3.45
CA HIS A 507 37.11 -3.81 -2.92
C HIS A 507 35.64 -3.94 -3.32
N ARG A 508 35.27 -5.07 -3.92
CA ARG A 508 33.92 -5.32 -4.39
C ARG A 508 33.03 -5.86 -3.28
N ALA A 509 31.80 -5.35 -3.19
CA ALA A 509 30.79 -5.91 -2.30
C ALA A 509 30.15 -7.17 -2.89
N ASN A 510 29.85 -8.14 -2.01
CA ASN A 510 28.96 -9.24 -2.34
C ASN A 510 27.52 -8.76 -2.27
N ARG A 511 26.73 -9.06 -3.29
CA ARG A 511 25.34 -8.61 -3.36
C ARG A 511 24.37 -9.75 -3.02
N SER A 512 23.35 -9.41 -2.25
CA SER A 512 22.17 -10.21 -1.96
C SER A 512 20.92 -9.34 -2.06
N GLY A 513 19.74 -9.92 -2.30
CA GLY A 513 18.48 -9.16 -2.44
C GLY A 513 17.70 -9.48 -3.71
N GLY A 514 16.48 -8.96 -3.78
CA GLY A 514 15.53 -9.15 -4.88
C GLY A 514 15.35 -7.90 -5.74
N VAL A 515 14.50 -7.98 -6.76
CA VAL A 515 14.17 -6.83 -7.62
C VAL A 515 13.72 -5.65 -6.76
N GLY A 516 14.37 -4.49 -6.95
CA GLY A 516 14.02 -3.25 -6.26
C GLY A 516 14.74 -3.02 -4.93
N ASN A 517 15.25 -4.06 -4.23
CA ASN A 517 15.90 -3.90 -2.93
C ASN A 517 17.22 -4.67 -2.87
N TRP A 518 18.33 -3.95 -2.69
CA TRP A 518 19.69 -4.46 -2.80
C TRP A 518 20.47 -4.35 -1.48
N ASP A 519 21.02 -5.45 -0.99
CA ASP A 519 21.93 -5.52 0.17
C ASP A 519 23.34 -5.90 -0.32
N PHE A 520 24.29 -4.99 -0.13
CA PHE A 520 25.69 -5.15 -0.48
C PHE A 520 26.54 -5.32 0.78
N ARG A 521 27.32 -6.40 0.86
CA ARG A 521 28.15 -6.71 2.03
C ARG A 521 29.63 -6.74 1.70
N PHE A 522 30.42 -6.10 2.55
CA PHE A 522 31.88 -6.08 2.49
C PHE A 522 32.46 -7.00 3.56
N SER A 523 33.45 -7.81 3.19
CA SER A 523 34.04 -8.81 4.09
C SER A 523 34.77 -8.20 5.28
N ARG A 524 35.34 -7.00 5.12
CA ARG A 524 36.15 -6.29 6.14
C ARG A 524 35.65 -4.88 6.46
N GLY A 525 34.40 -4.57 6.08
CA GLY A 525 33.88 -3.20 6.06
C GLY A 525 34.26 -2.46 4.77
N TYR A 526 33.58 -1.34 4.50
CA TYR A 526 33.85 -0.49 3.34
C TYR A 526 34.62 0.77 3.71
N ILE A 527 35.25 1.39 2.71
CA ILE A 527 35.94 2.68 2.84
C ILE A 527 35.27 3.68 1.90
N SER A 528 34.70 4.73 2.46
CA SER A 528 34.03 5.79 1.69
C SER A 528 35.04 6.63 0.87
N PRO A 529 34.58 7.32 -0.19
CA PRO A 529 33.26 7.19 -0.82
C PRO A 529 33.12 5.86 -1.58
N LEU A 530 31.88 5.43 -1.79
CA LEU A 530 31.57 4.21 -2.53
C LEU A 530 31.17 4.55 -3.96
N LYS A 531 31.52 3.66 -4.90
CA LYS A 531 31.17 3.78 -6.32
C LYS A 531 30.26 2.64 -6.74
N LEU A 532 29.05 2.99 -7.18
CA LEU A 532 28.05 2.11 -7.75
C LEU A 532 27.94 2.34 -9.26
N THR A 533 27.97 1.26 -10.03
CA THR A 533 27.74 1.30 -11.49
C THR A 533 26.67 0.28 -11.86
N TYR A 534 25.76 0.66 -12.74
CA TYR A 534 24.70 -0.21 -13.27
C TYR A 534 24.19 0.32 -14.61
N HIS A 535 23.47 -0.53 -15.35
CA HIS A 535 22.80 -0.14 -16.58
C HIS A 535 21.29 -0.20 -16.37
N VAL A 536 20.58 0.69 -17.04
CA VAL A 536 19.12 0.74 -17.10
C VAL A 536 18.73 0.50 -18.57
N SER A 537 17.71 -0.33 -18.80
CA SER A 537 17.24 -0.69 -20.15
C SER A 537 15.72 -0.71 -20.22
N LEU A 538 15.15 0.04 -21.18
CA LEU A 538 13.71 0.03 -21.48
C LEU A 538 13.27 -1.34 -22.01
N GLU A 539 14.06 -1.96 -22.90
CA GLU A 539 13.78 -3.29 -23.45
C GLU A 539 13.72 -4.35 -22.36
N ASN A 540 14.61 -4.29 -21.36
CA ASN A 540 14.60 -5.25 -20.26
C ASN A 540 13.29 -5.14 -19.45
N ALA A 541 12.79 -3.92 -19.23
CA ALA A 541 11.53 -3.71 -18.55
C ALA A 541 10.33 -4.19 -19.36
N LEU A 542 10.29 -3.90 -20.68
CA LEU A 542 9.27 -4.41 -21.58
C LEU A 542 9.24 -5.94 -21.59
N ARG A 543 10.40 -6.60 -21.71
CA ARG A 543 10.51 -8.06 -21.64
C ARG A 543 9.92 -8.64 -20.35
N ILE A 544 10.22 -8.01 -19.21
CA ILE A 544 9.71 -8.46 -17.90
C ILE A 544 8.22 -8.17 -17.76
N LYS A 545 7.74 -7.05 -18.30
CA LYS A 545 6.33 -6.68 -18.34
C LYS A 545 5.54 -7.70 -19.17
N THR A 546 5.96 -7.96 -20.40
CA THR A 546 5.35 -8.98 -21.28
C THR A 546 5.38 -10.36 -20.62
N TYR A 547 6.50 -10.77 -20.01
CA TYR A 547 6.57 -12.03 -19.28
C TYR A 547 5.53 -12.10 -18.14
N ARG A 548 5.37 -11.01 -17.37
CA ARG A 548 4.38 -10.95 -16.29
C ARG A 548 2.95 -10.90 -16.81
N GLU A 549 2.71 -10.24 -17.93
CA GLU A 549 1.39 -10.12 -18.56
C GLU A 549 0.96 -11.44 -19.18
N ASN A 550 1.83 -12.09 -19.94
CA ASN A 550 1.60 -13.45 -20.44
C ASN A 550 1.30 -14.40 -19.28
N ARG A 551 2.06 -14.32 -18.18
CA ARG A 551 1.80 -15.15 -16.99
C ARG A 551 0.47 -14.82 -16.31
N ARG A 552 -0.01 -13.57 -16.36
CA ARG A 552 -1.31 -13.17 -15.82
C ARG A 552 -2.46 -13.66 -16.69
N GLU A 553 -2.28 -13.59 -18.01
CA GLU A 553 -3.22 -14.11 -19.00
C GLU A 553 -3.33 -15.64 -18.90
N GLU A 554 -2.19 -16.34 -18.80
CA GLU A 554 -2.12 -17.78 -18.50
C GLU A 554 -2.81 -18.14 -17.16
N GLN A 555 -2.85 -17.21 -16.20
CA GLN A 555 -3.52 -17.39 -14.90
C GLN A 555 -5.01 -17.01 -14.91
N GLY A 556 -5.56 -16.59 -16.05
CA GLY A 556 -6.94 -16.14 -16.20
C GLY A 556 -7.28 -14.97 -15.27
N LEU A 557 -6.30 -14.15 -14.91
CA LEU A 557 -6.54 -12.89 -14.22
C LEU A 557 -7.02 -11.89 -15.25
N PRO A 558 -8.15 -11.17 -15.02
CA PRO A 558 -8.58 -10.15 -15.96
C PRO A 558 -7.44 -9.18 -16.19
N GLN A 559 -7.25 -8.76 -17.44
CA GLN A 559 -6.43 -7.58 -17.71
C GLN A 559 -6.99 -6.48 -16.81
N VAL A 560 -6.20 -6.08 -15.82
CA VAL A 560 -6.49 -4.84 -15.12
C VAL A 560 -6.39 -3.82 -16.24
N LEU A 561 -7.49 -3.13 -16.54
CA LEU A 561 -7.44 -1.85 -17.24
C LEU A 561 -6.46 -1.00 -16.43
N ARG A 562 -5.18 -1.07 -16.81
CA ARG A 562 -4.15 -0.26 -16.23
C ARG A 562 -4.48 1.12 -16.76
N TYR A 563 -5.05 1.97 -15.93
CA TYR A 563 -4.80 3.39 -16.11
C TYR A 563 -3.29 3.53 -16.23
N GLN A 564 -2.87 3.93 -17.43
CA GLN A 564 -1.52 3.79 -17.93
C GLN A 564 -0.57 4.47 -16.95
N THR A 565 0.25 3.65 -16.29
CA THR A 565 1.24 4.11 -15.31
C THR A 565 2.25 5.01 -16.01
N LEU A 566 2.79 6.03 -15.31
CA LEU A 566 3.98 6.82 -15.71
C LEU A 566 5.19 5.90 -15.95
N GLU A 567 5.19 5.20 -17.08
CA GLU A 567 6.20 4.25 -17.52
C GLU A 567 7.16 4.97 -18.48
N PRO A 568 8.48 4.84 -18.26
CA PRO A 568 9.47 5.27 -19.23
C PRO A 568 9.22 4.73 -20.64
N TYR A 569 9.45 5.57 -21.64
CA TYR A 569 9.30 5.22 -23.06
C TYR A 569 10.39 5.90 -23.90
N LEU A 570 10.63 5.35 -25.10
CA LEU A 570 11.49 5.94 -26.13
C LEU A 570 10.61 6.28 -27.34
N MET A 571 10.70 7.51 -27.81
CA MET A 571 10.02 8.01 -29.01
C MET A 571 11.03 8.77 -29.86
N ASP A 572 11.38 8.21 -31.02
CA ASP A 572 12.49 8.70 -31.85
C ASP A 572 13.78 8.83 -31.01
N ASP A 573 14.40 10.02 -31.01
CA ASP A 573 15.60 10.36 -30.24
C ASP A 573 15.28 11.02 -28.88
N ARG A 574 14.13 10.67 -28.28
CA ARG A 574 13.66 11.22 -27.00
C ARG A 574 13.22 10.13 -26.04
N MET A 575 13.78 10.17 -24.84
CA MET A 575 13.49 9.25 -23.77
C MET A 575 12.74 9.98 -22.66
N PHE A 576 11.55 9.50 -22.35
CA PHE A 576 10.86 9.84 -21.12
C PHE A 576 11.31 8.88 -20.01
N TRP A 577 11.78 9.43 -18.90
CA TRP A 577 12.15 8.65 -17.72
C TRP A 577 11.47 9.17 -16.46
N THR A 578 11.30 8.26 -15.51
CA THR A 578 10.99 8.62 -14.13
C THR A 578 12.24 8.42 -13.27
N GLY A 579 12.45 9.28 -12.28
CA GLY A 579 13.56 9.16 -11.34
C GLY A 579 13.59 7.79 -10.66
N ARG A 580 12.44 7.28 -10.24
CA ARG A 580 12.25 5.92 -9.68
C ARG A 580 12.70 4.77 -10.60
N ALA A 581 12.70 4.98 -11.91
CA ALA A 581 13.17 3.99 -12.87
C ALA A 581 14.69 4.07 -13.08
N LEU A 582 15.26 5.28 -13.04
CA LEU A 582 16.69 5.51 -13.27
C LEU A 582 17.55 5.27 -12.03
N PHE A 583 17.13 5.71 -10.85
CA PHE A 583 18.03 5.83 -9.70
C PHE A 583 17.84 4.74 -8.65
N MET A 584 18.95 4.12 -8.27
CA MET A 584 19.09 3.44 -6.99
C MET A 584 19.45 4.46 -5.91
N VAL A 585 18.70 4.46 -4.81
CA VAL A 585 18.79 5.46 -3.74
C VAL A 585 19.05 4.81 -2.38
N GLY A 586 19.60 5.60 -1.45
CA GLY A 586 19.89 5.20 -0.08
C GLY A 586 18.72 5.52 0.85
N GLY A 587 18.99 5.72 2.13
CA GLY A 587 18.01 6.28 3.07
C GLY A 587 17.97 7.80 2.92
N THR A 588 17.69 8.55 3.98
CA THR A 588 17.68 10.03 3.91
C THR A 588 18.97 10.60 3.30
N ASN A 589 18.82 11.46 2.28
CA ASN A 589 19.88 12.23 1.63
C ASN A 589 19.32 13.57 1.13
N ARG A 590 20.06 14.67 1.35
CA ARG A 590 19.70 16.05 0.97
C ARG A 590 20.81 16.77 0.19
N ASP A 591 21.87 16.05 -0.16
CA ASP A 591 22.98 16.58 -0.93
C ASP A 591 23.18 15.65 -2.14
N ILE A 592 22.43 15.95 -3.19
CA ILE A 592 22.31 15.13 -4.38
C ILE A 592 22.63 15.98 -5.62
N GLU A 593 23.59 15.50 -6.41
CA GLU A 593 23.92 16.07 -7.72
C GLU A 593 23.67 15.04 -8.82
N VAL A 594 23.09 15.47 -9.95
CA VAL A 594 22.88 14.65 -11.13
C VAL A 594 23.49 15.33 -12.36
N SER A 595 24.33 14.60 -13.07
CA SER A 595 24.94 15.04 -14.32
C SER A 595 24.52 14.12 -15.47
N PHE A 596 24.24 14.68 -16.65
CA PHE A 596 23.96 13.91 -17.86
C PHE A 596 25.07 14.08 -18.89
N ASN A 597 25.68 12.95 -19.30
CA ASN A 597 26.58 12.86 -20.43
C ASN A 597 25.77 12.36 -21.63
N LEU A 598 25.41 13.26 -22.53
CA LEU A 598 24.51 13.00 -23.65
C LEU A 598 25.23 13.22 -25.00
N PRO A 599 24.70 12.67 -26.10
CA PRO A 599 25.17 12.97 -27.45
C PRO A 599 25.11 14.46 -27.78
N ASP A 600 25.87 14.89 -28.79
CA ASP A 600 25.86 16.27 -29.24
C ASP A 600 24.45 16.68 -29.73
N GLY A 601 23.98 17.85 -29.28
CA GLY A 601 22.63 18.34 -29.59
C GLY A 601 21.51 17.80 -28.69
N TRP A 602 21.79 16.85 -27.79
CA TRP A 602 20.82 16.36 -26.81
C TRP A 602 20.86 17.18 -25.52
N ASN A 603 19.69 17.30 -24.87
CA ASN A 603 19.52 17.97 -23.59
C ASN A 603 18.75 17.07 -22.60
N ALA A 604 18.82 17.39 -21.31
CA ALA A 604 17.97 16.79 -20.28
C ALA A 604 17.13 17.89 -19.63
N SER A 605 15.80 17.82 -19.75
CA SER A 605 14.90 18.71 -19.02
C SER A 605 14.42 18.03 -17.75
N THR A 606 14.57 18.74 -16.63
CA THR A 606 14.32 18.25 -15.27
C THR A 606 13.70 19.39 -14.44
N PRO A 607 12.92 19.09 -13.38
CA PRO A 607 12.44 20.13 -12.47
C PRO A 607 13.53 20.66 -11.53
N TRP A 608 14.70 20.02 -11.52
CA TRP A 608 15.78 20.29 -10.58
C TRP A 608 16.53 21.58 -10.88
N THR A 609 17.22 22.10 -9.86
CA THR A 609 17.98 23.35 -10.00
C THR A 609 19.24 23.12 -10.81
N ARG A 610 19.37 23.78 -11.96
CA ARG A 610 20.56 23.69 -12.81
C ARG A 610 21.80 24.27 -12.10
N ILE A 611 22.89 23.52 -12.09
CA ILE A 611 24.19 23.95 -11.57
C ILE A 611 24.95 24.65 -12.70
N GLY A 612 25.09 25.98 -12.59
CA GLY A 612 25.70 26.82 -13.61
C GLY A 612 24.74 27.19 -14.75
N THR A 613 25.24 27.87 -15.78
CA THR A 613 24.42 28.44 -16.87
C THR A 613 24.40 27.60 -18.15
N LYS A 614 25.22 26.54 -18.24
CA LYS A 614 25.34 25.67 -19.42
C LYS A 614 25.61 24.23 -18.98
N GLY A 615 25.14 23.26 -19.77
CA GLY A 615 25.34 21.83 -19.54
C GLY A 615 24.27 21.20 -18.64
N ASN A 616 24.33 19.87 -18.51
CA ASN A 616 23.28 19.06 -17.90
C ASN A 616 23.65 18.63 -16.49
N ASN A 617 23.94 19.60 -15.62
CA ASN A 617 24.27 19.35 -14.21
C ASN A 617 23.18 19.97 -13.33
N TYR A 618 22.71 19.23 -12.33
CA TYR A 618 21.56 19.60 -11.52
C TYR A 618 21.78 19.26 -10.06
N ALA A 619 21.32 20.13 -9.17
CA ALA A 619 21.19 19.90 -7.74
C ALA A 619 19.75 19.48 -7.44
N VAL A 620 19.58 18.44 -6.62
CA VAL A 620 18.29 17.89 -6.23
C VAL A 620 18.11 18.07 -4.72
N THR A 621 16.95 18.54 -4.29
CA THR A 621 16.71 18.95 -2.89
C THR A 621 16.85 17.79 -1.93
N ASP A 622 16.26 16.65 -2.30
CA ASP A 622 16.35 15.41 -1.54
C ASP A 622 16.07 14.16 -2.37
N GLN A 623 16.17 13.01 -1.71
CA GLN A 623 15.93 11.72 -2.31
C GLN A 623 14.49 11.55 -2.84
N SER A 624 13.48 12.11 -2.16
CA SER A 624 12.09 12.00 -2.60
C SER A 624 11.91 12.72 -3.93
N GLU A 625 12.43 13.94 -4.04
CA GLU A 625 12.44 14.68 -5.29
C GLU A 625 13.20 13.94 -6.40
N LEU A 626 14.35 13.33 -6.10
CA LEU A 626 15.11 12.54 -7.08
C LEU A 626 14.28 11.41 -7.69
N ILE A 627 13.53 10.65 -6.87
CA ILE A 627 12.76 9.49 -7.35
C ILE A 627 11.38 9.86 -7.90
N ASN A 628 10.79 10.96 -7.42
CA ASN A 628 9.46 11.43 -7.78
C ASN A 628 9.52 12.59 -8.79
N SER A 629 10.50 12.57 -9.69
CA SER A 629 10.61 13.51 -10.81
C SER A 629 10.46 12.81 -12.16
N LEU A 630 9.84 13.50 -13.11
CA LEU A 630 9.81 13.14 -14.52
C LEU A 630 10.93 13.85 -15.27
N LEU A 631 11.49 13.19 -16.28
CA LEU A 631 12.64 13.66 -17.03
C LEU A 631 12.42 13.40 -18.52
N LEU A 632 12.77 14.38 -19.35
CA LEU A 632 12.89 14.20 -20.80
C LEU A 632 14.35 14.33 -21.21
N ILE A 633 14.90 13.31 -21.86
CA ILE A 633 16.29 13.26 -22.30
C ILE A 633 16.29 13.02 -23.81
N GLY A 634 16.92 13.89 -24.59
CA GLY A 634 16.90 13.75 -26.05
C GLY A 634 17.00 15.06 -26.79
N GLN A 635 16.58 15.03 -28.06
CA GLN A 635 16.35 16.24 -28.85
C GLN A 635 14.92 16.73 -28.65
N HIS A 636 14.76 17.90 -28.05
CA HIS A 636 13.47 18.55 -27.84
C HIS A 636 13.66 20.07 -27.70
N SER A 637 12.57 20.83 -27.85
CA SER A 637 12.55 22.25 -27.54
C SER A 637 12.34 22.47 -26.04
N GLU A 638 12.94 23.52 -25.49
CA GLU A 638 12.79 23.93 -24.10
C GLU A 638 12.42 25.42 -24.06
N GLU A 639 11.20 25.71 -23.63
CA GLU A 639 10.69 27.07 -23.43
C GLU A 639 10.39 27.33 -21.95
N ILE A 640 10.34 28.58 -21.53
CA ILE A 640 10.00 28.95 -20.15
C ILE A 640 8.79 29.88 -20.16
N ALA A 641 7.63 29.29 -19.87
CA ALA A 641 6.41 30.04 -19.60
C ALA A 641 6.48 30.61 -18.19
N ASN A 642 6.23 31.91 -18.02
CA ASN A 642 6.26 32.53 -16.70
C ASN A 642 5.10 33.50 -16.46
N SER A 643 4.73 33.64 -15.19
CA SER A 643 3.79 34.66 -14.73
C SER A 643 4.14 35.05 -13.30
N GLY A 644 4.60 36.30 -13.12
CA GLY A 644 5.06 36.79 -11.83
C GLY A 644 6.29 36.00 -11.35
N LYS A 645 6.14 35.25 -10.25
CA LYS A 645 7.21 34.40 -9.68
C LYS A 645 7.10 32.92 -10.06
N VAL A 646 6.02 32.53 -10.72
CA VAL A 646 5.75 31.14 -11.12
C VAL A 646 6.41 30.89 -12.47
N ASN A 647 7.27 29.86 -12.52
CA ASN A 647 8.01 29.46 -13.71
C ASN A 647 7.67 28.01 -14.08
N VAL A 648 7.35 27.79 -15.35
CA VAL A 648 7.11 26.46 -15.91
C VAL A 648 8.03 26.25 -17.10
N THR A 649 8.93 25.27 -17.00
CA THR A 649 9.74 24.82 -18.14
C THR A 649 8.92 23.88 -19.01
N LEU A 650 8.77 24.19 -20.29
CA LEU A 650 8.08 23.40 -21.29
C LEU A 650 9.10 22.61 -22.12
N ALA A 651 9.21 21.31 -21.88
CA ALA A 651 10.01 20.41 -22.69
C ALA A 651 9.13 19.78 -23.78
N ILE A 652 9.18 20.34 -24.99
CA ILE A 652 8.26 20.03 -26.09
C ILE A 652 8.97 19.17 -27.13
N GLY A 653 8.45 17.96 -27.36
CA GLY A 653 9.03 17.01 -28.30
C GLY A 653 8.23 16.84 -29.61
N GLY A 654 8.91 16.33 -30.63
CA GLY A 654 8.27 15.86 -31.86
C GLY A 654 7.71 17.00 -32.68
N ASN A 655 6.66 16.75 -33.46
CA ASN A 655 6.07 17.77 -34.34
C ASN A 655 5.42 18.92 -33.57
N LEU A 656 5.08 18.73 -32.29
CA LEU A 656 4.56 19.79 -31.41
C LEU A 656 5.54 20.94 -31.23
N SER A 657 6.86 20.70 -31.35
CA SER A 657 7.87 21.76 -31.29
C SER A 657 7.68 22.84 -32.37
N THR A 658 7.03 22.51 -33.49
CA THR A 658 6.69 23.51 -34.53
C THR A 658 5.64 24.53 -34.08
N ASN A 659 4.94 24.24 -32.98
CA ASN A 659 3.92 25.11 -32.38
C ASN A 659 4.30 25.56 -30.95
N GLU A 660 5.60 25.52 -30.60
CA GLU A 660 6.09 25.84 -29.25
C GLU A 660 5.55 27.16 -28.70
N LYS A 661 5.52 28.21 -29.54
CA LYS A 661 5.00 29.52 -29.15
C LYS A 661 3.51 29.51 -28.82
N ILE A 662 2.70 28.75 -29.56
CA ILE A 662 1.25 28.67 -29.32
C ILE A 662 0.98 27.96 -27.98
N ILE A 663 1.78 26.93 -27.68
CA ILE A 663 1.72 26.19 -26.42
C ILE A 663 2.17 27.10 -25.27
N ASP A 664 3.30 27.77 -25.41
CA ASP A 664 3.86 28.72 -24.44
C ASP A 664 2.88 29.84 -24.11
N ASP A 665 2.41 30.58 -25.12
CA ASP A 665 1.41 31.64 -24.98
C ASP A 665 0.14 31.12 -24.26
N THR A 666 -0.25 29.86 -24.50
CA THR A 666 -1.43 29.27 -23.85
C THR A 666 -1.16 28.96 -22.37
N VAL A 667 0.00 28.39 -22.04
CA VAL A 667 0.41 28.13 -20.66
C VAL A 667 0.54 29.43 -19.87
N GLU A 668 1.22 30.45 -20.41
CA GLU A 668 1.38 31.76 -19.76
C GLU A 668 0.03 32.42 -19.44
N ASN A 669 -0.92 32.34 -20.37
CA ASN A 669 -2.26 32.88 -20.15
C ASN A 669 -2.99 32.20 -18.98
N TYR A 670 -2.88 30.87 -18.85
CA TYR A 670 -3.43 30.14 -17.69
C TYR A 670 -2.68 30.44 -16.40
N LEU A 671 -1.34 30.50 -16.43
CA LEU A 671 -0.54 30.91 -15.27
C LEU A 671 -0.97 32.30 -14.78
N GLY A 672 -1.20 33.24 -15.70
CA GLY A 672 -1.75 34.56 -15.39
C GLY A 672 -3.15 34.50 -14.75
N ALA A 673 -4.04 33.64 -15.26
CA ALA A 673 -5.39 33.46 -14.69
C ALA A 673 -5.35 32.87 -13.28
N TYR A 674 -4.57 31.82 -13.06
CA TYR A 674 -4.49 31.14 -11.76
C TYR A 674 -3.69 31.92 -10.73
N LEU A 675 -2.65 32.67 -11.11
CA LEU A 675 -1.99 33.60 -10.20
C LEU A 675 -2.95 34.70 -9.71
N ARG A 676 -3.88 35.16 -10.56
CA ARG A 676 -4.95 36.09 -10.13
C ARG A 676 -5.94 35.42 -9.19
N LEU A 677 -6.20 34.12 -9.34
CA LEU A 677 -7.08 33.34 -8.47
C LEU A 677 -6.44 33.15 -7.08
N PHE A 678 -5.24 32.56 -7.02
CA PHE A 678 -4.57 32.19 -5.78
C PHE A 678 -3.91 33.38 -5.05
N LYS A 679 -3.62 34.47 -5.77
CA LYS A 679 -2.88 35.66 -5.28
C LYS A 679 -1.43 35.40 -4.86
N ASP A 680 -0.95 34.18 -5.04
CA ASP A 680 0.41 33.73 -4.78
C ASP A 680 0.68 32.46 -5.62
N GLY A 681 1.90 31.93 -5.60
CA GLY A 681 2.26 30.69 -6.30
C GLY A 681 3.64 30.16 -5.91
N PRO A 682 4.07 29.01 -6.47
CA PRO A 682 5.38 28.46 -6.18
C PRO A 682 6.50 29.32 -6.80
N GLU A 683 7.66 29.35 -6.14
CA GLU A 683 8.89 29.99 -6.64
C GLU A 683 9.79 29.00 -7.39
N ASP A 684 9.69 27.73 -7.02
CA ASP A 684 10.42 26.66 -7.66
C ASP A 684 9.85 26.34 -9.06
N ASN A 685 10.75 25.98 -9.97
CA ASN A 685 10.39 25.64 -11.35
C ASN A 685 9.54 24.36 -11.41
N VAL A 686 8.52 24.34 -12.27
CA VAL A 686 7.76 23.13 -12.59
C VAL A 686 8.08 22.69 -14.02
N LEU A 687 8.27 21.39 -14.25
CA LEU A 687 8.55 20.84 -15.58
C LEU A 687 7.29 20.28 -16.23
N PHE A 688 6.97 20.74 -17.44
CA PHE A 688 5.94 20.17 -18.30
C PHE A 688 6.62 19.46 -19.46
N ILE A 689 6.47 18.14 -19.53
CA ILE A 689 6.96 17.32 -20.65
C ILE A 689 5.78 17.15 -21.61
N ILE A 690 5.85 17.79 -22.77
CA ILE A 690 4.77 17.80 -23.76
C ILE A 690 5.21 17.01 -24.98
N ASN A 691 4.62 15.84 -25.18
CA ASN A 691 4.95 14.94 -26.28
C ASN A 691 3.69 14.51 -27.06
N PRO A 692 3.85 14.13 -28.34
CA PRO A 692 2.81 13.41 -29.06
C PRO A 692 2.44 12.11 -28.35
N ASN A 693 1.19 11.67 -28.48
CA ASN A 693 0.80 10.35 -28.04
C ASN A 693 1.58 9.28 -28.85
N PRO A 694 2.24 8.30 -28.20
CA PRO A 694 2.97 7.24 -28.90
C PRO A 694 2.08 6.29 -29.73
N GLU A 695 0.78 6.25 -29.44
CA GLU A 695 -0.19 5.46 -30.22
C GLU A 695 -0.97 6.40 -31.16
N ASP A 696 -0.70 6.29 -32.46
CA ASP A 696 -1.16 7.21 -33.54
C ASP A 696 -2.69 7.27 -33.74
N ASP A 697 -3.46 6.40 -33.06
CA ASP A 697 -4.92 6.29 -33.14
C ASP A 697 -5.68 6.86 -31.93
N GLN A 698 -4.99 7.24 -30.85
CA GLN A 698 -5.61 7.87 -29.69
C GLN A 698 -5.71 9.38 -29.87
N LYS A 699 -6.93 9.86 -30.19
CA LYS A 699 -7.26 11.28 -30.15
C LYS A 699 -7.54 11.72 -28.71
N GLY A 700 -6.89 12.81 -28.27
CA GLY A 700 -7.14 13.42 -26.95
C GLY A 700 -5.88 13.74 -26.17
N GLY A 701 -6.07 14.26 -24.95
CA GLY A 701 -4.99 14.62 -24.04
C GLY A 701 -4.91 13.69 -22.83
N GLU A 702 -3.71 13.24 -22.47
CA GLU A 702 -3.44 12.56 -21.20
C GLU A 702 -2.39 13.30 -20.39
N GLY A 703 -2.74 13.67 -19.16
CA GLY A 703 -1.87 14.41 -18.24
C GLY A 703 -1.63 13.62 -16.97
N ARG A 704 -0.37 13.55 -16.54
CA ARG A 704 0.03 12.84 -15.31
C ARG A 704 1.15 13.58 -14.59
N GLY A 705 0.80 14.13 -13.44
CA GLY A 705 1.70 14.85 -12.55
C GLY A 705 2.31 14.00 -11.44
N ILE A 706 3.55 14.32 -11.07
CA ILE A 706 4.19 13.89 -9.82
C ILE A 706 5.20 14.95 -9.38
N THR A 707 5.08 15.40 -8.12
CA THR A 707 5.90 16.49 -7.54
C THR A 707 5.91 17.71 -8.47
N ARG A 708 7.06 18.34 -8.72
CA ARG A 708 7.21 19.51 -9.61
C ARG A 708 7.29 19.15 -11.09
N SER A 709 6.65 18.08 -11.54
CA SER A 709 6.71 17.67 -12.95
C SER A 709 5.45 16.99 -13.45
N VAL A 710 5.11 17.21 -14.72
CA VAL A 710 3.96 16.61 -15.41
C VAL A 710 4.35 16.08 -16.79
N SER A 711 3.80 14.93 -17.15
CA SER A 711 3.83 14.41 -18.51
C SER A 711 2.49 14.67 -19.17
N ILE A 712 2.52 15.30 -20.33
CA ILE A 712 1.37 15.65 -21.15
C ILE A 712 1.55 14.99 -22.51
N LEU A 713 0.67 14.04 -22.82
CA LEU A 713 0.56 13.42 -24.12
C LEU A 713 -0.62 14.05 -24.85
N MET A 714 -0.44 14.47 -26.09
CA MET A 714 -1.50 15.08 -26.91
C MET A 714 -1.33 14.72 -28.38
N ASP A 715 -2.29 15.15 -29.20
CA ASP A 715 -2.25 14.96 -30.65
C ASP A 715 -0.94 15.50 -31.26
N ASN A 716 -0.40 14.81 -32.27
CA ASN A 716 0.92 15.11 -32.86
C ASN A 716 0.98 16.51 -33.52
N TYR A 717 -0.17 17.08 -33.84
CA TYR A 717 -0.33 18.42 -34.39
C TYR A 717 -1.45 19.12 -33.64
N ILE A 718 -1.24 20.39 -33.30
CA ILE A 718 -2.30 21.25 -32.76
C ILE A 718 -2.76 22.23 -33.84
N ASP A 719 -4.07 22.41 -33.94
CA ASP A 719 -4.71 23.42 -34.78
C ASP A 719 -5.28 24.52 -33.89
N GLU A 720 -5.09 25.77 -34.28
CA GLU A 720 -5.63 26.92 -33.57
C GLU A 720 -7.17 26.99 -33.68
N THR A 721 -7.76 26.42 -34.73
CA THR A 721 -9.22 26.30 -34.88
C THR A 721 -9.82 25.32 -33.87
N ASP A 722 -9.04 24.31 -33.45
CA ASP A 722 -9.42 23.32 -32.43
C ASP A 722 -8.93 23.71 -31.03
N LYS A 723 -8.57 24.99 -30.82
CA LYS A 723 -8.11 25.49 -29.50
C LYS A 723 -9.13 25.25 -28.37
N HIS A 724 -10.41 25.24 -28.71
CA HIS A 724 -11.49 24.86 -27.79
C HIS A 724 -11.35 23.42 -27.26
N LEU A 725 -10.71 22.50 -27.99
CA LEU A 725 -10.50 21.11 -27.57
C LEU A 725 -9.26 20.96 -26.68
N TRP A 726 -8.09 21.44 -27.13
CA TRP A 726 -6.81 21.14 -26.46
C TRP A 726 -6.43 22.16 -25.38
N ALA A 727 -6.78 23.44 -25.51
CA ALA A 727 -6.36 24.46 -24.54
C ALA A 727 -6.97 24.26 -23.15
N PRO A 728 -8.23 23.84 -22.97
CA PRO A 728 -8.78 23.56 -21.65
C PRO A 728 -8.05 22.41 -20.92
N PHE A 729 -7.61 21.40 -21.66
CA PHE A 729 -6.79 20.33 -21.13
C PHE A 729 -5.42 20.83 -20.67
N ILE A 730 -4.74 21.70 -21.44
CA ILE A 730 -3.54 22.40 -20.94
C ILE A 730 -3.85 23.21 -19.68
N GLY A 731 -5.00 23.89 -19.65
CA GLY A 731 -5.46 24.63 -18.48
C GLY A 731 -5.63 23.76 -17.24
N HIS A 732 -6.08 22.51 -17.39
CA HIS A 732 -6.17 21.51 -16.31
C HIS A 732 -4.80 21.22 -15.72
N GLU A 733 -3.83 20.87 -16.56
CA GLU A 733 -2.47 20.56 -16.12
C GLU A 733 -1.77 21.78 -15.49
N VAL A 734 -1.99 22.98 -16.03
CA VAL A 734 -1.45 24.23 -15.44
C VAL A 734 -2.06 24.52 -14.07
N PHE A 735 -3.32 24.15 -13.81
CA PHE A 735 -3.94 24.37 -12.50
C PHE A 735 -3.32 23.46 -11.42
N HIS A 736 -2.90 22.24 -11.80
CA HIS A 736 -2.20 21.32 -10.90
C HIS A 736 -0.89 21.87 -10.34
N VAL A 737 -0.27 22.89 -10.98
CA VAL A 737 0.87 23.64 -10.39
C VAL A 737 0.55 24.06 -8.95
N TRP A 738 -0.67 24.55 -8.68
CA TRP A 738 -1.15 24.86 -7.33
C TRP A 738 -1.83 23.67 -6.65
N ASN A 739 -2.62 22.89 -7.39
CA ASN A 739 -3.45 21.82 -6.83
C ASN A 739 -2.84 20.42 -7.02
N GLY A 740 -1.85 20.08 -6.19
CA GLY A 740 -1.28 18.73 -6.07
C GLY A 740 0.09 18.50 -6.72
N LEU A 741 0.77 19.52 -7.23
CA LEU A 741 2.19 19.43 -7.65
C LEU A 741 3.13 20.12 -6.68
N THR A 742 2.83 21.37 -6.29
CA THR A 742 3.69 22.18 -5.41
C THR A 742 3.07 22.50 -4.06
N ALA A 743 1.75 22.35 -3.95
CA ALA A 743 0.94 22.63 -2.78
C ALA A 743 -0.36 21.82 -2.89
N LEU A 744 -1.27 21.94 -1.90
CA LEU A 744 -2.57 21.29 -1.92
C LEU A 744 -2.45 19.81 -2.31
N GLU A 745 -1.60 19.07 -1.60
CA GLU A 745 -1.51 17.63 -1.80
C GLU A 745 -2.57 16.91 -0.96
N SER A 746 -3.23 15.92 -1.56
CA SER A 746 -4.27 15.14 -0.90
C SER A 746 -3.67 14.07 0.00
N PHE A 747 -4.19 13.93 1.21
CA PHE A 747 -3.75 12.88 2.15
C PHE A 747 -4.03 11.46 1.63
N SER A 748 -5.13 11.28 0.89
CA SER A 748 -5.50 9.97 0.36
C SER A 748 -6.24 10.07 -0.96
N GLY A 749 -6.54 8.90 -1.54
CA GLY A 749 -7.36 8.83 -2.74
C GLY A 749 -8.75 9.45 -2.56
N HIS A 750 -9.35 9.44 -1.36
CA HIS A 750 -10.74 9.88 -1.14
C HIS A 750 -10.96 11.36 -1.51
N GLU A 751 -9.90 12.16 -1.46
CA GLU A 751 -9.91 13.58 -1.78
C GLU A 751 -9.71 13.88 -3.27
N HIS A 752 -9.55 12.87 -4.14
CA HIS A 752 -9.35 13.05 -5.58
C HIS A 752 -10.47 13.84 -6.27
N TRP A 753 -11.71 13.80 -5.78
CA TRP A 753 -12.79 14.61 -6.35
C TRP A 753 -12.51 16.12 -6.20
N PHE A 754 -11.80 16.51 -5.14
CA PHE A 754 -11.36 17.87 -4.92
C PHE A 754 -10.13 18.19 -5.77
N LYS A 755 -9.13 17.28 -5.81
CA LYS A 755 -7.91 17.46 -6.63
C LYS A 755 -8.21 17.54 -8.13
N GLU A 756 -8.99 16.62 -8.67
CA GLU A 756 -9.25 16.54 -10.12
C GLU A 756 -10.49 17.36 -10.52
N GLY A 757 -11.59 17.26 -9.79
CA GLY A 757 -12.84 17.92 -10.19
C GLY A 757 -12.85 19.43 -10.00
N ILE A 758 -12.21 19.97 -8.95
CA ILE A 758 -12.05 21.44 -8.82
C ILE A 758 -11.12 21.97 -9.92
N THR A 759 -10.08 21.21 -10.27
CA THR A 759 -9.15 21.54 -11.35
C THR A 759 -9.90 21.58 -12.69
N GLU A 760 -10.76 20.60 -12.96
CA GLU A 760 -11.63 20.56 -14.14
C GLU A 760 -12.62 21.75 -14.18
N TYR A 761 -13.16 22.16 -13.04
CA TYR A 761 -14.03 23.34 -12.97
C TYR A 761 -13.30 24.63 -13.33
N TYR A 762 -12.13 24.87 -12.72
CA TYR A 762 -11.37 26.09 -12.97
C TYR A 762 -10.72 26.11 -14.35
N SER A 763 -10.32 24.96 -14.91
CA SER A 763 -9.81 24.89 -16.26
C SER A 763 -10.86 25.36 -17.25
N ASN A 764 -12.08 24.80 -17.21
CA ASN A 764 -13.19 25.21 -18.06
C ASN A 764 -13.60 26.68 -17.85
N LEU A 765 -13.67 27.14 -16.60
CA LEU A 765 -14.00 28.54 -16.28
C LEU A 765 -12.94 29.51 -16.81
N ALA A 766 -11.65 29.20 -16.63
CA ALA A 766 -10.56 30.02 -17.13
C ALA A 766 -10.49 30.00 -18.66
N SER A 767 -10.75 28.86 -19.31
CA SER A 767 -10.83 28.77 -20.78
C SER A 767 -11.91 29.69 -21.34
N MET A 768 -13.08 29.77 -20.69
CA MET A 768 -14.14 30.72 -21.08
C MET A 768 -13.69 32.17 -20.90
N GLN A 769 -13.04 32.50 -19.77
CA GLN A 769 -12.54 33.86 -19.48
C GLN A 769 -11.43 34.30 -20.44
N LEU A 770 -10.62 33.35 -20.92
CA LEU A 770 -9.56 33.56 -21.91
C LEU A 770 -10.06 33.48 -23.36
N ALA A 771 -11.38 33.31 -23.56
CA ALA A 771 -12.03 33.14 -24.86
C ALA A 771 -11.53 31.93 -25.69
N TYR A 772 -11.00 30.90 -25.01
CA TYR A 772 -10.73 29.59 -25.62
C TYR A 772 -11.99 28.73 -25.70
N LEU A 773 -12.99 29.01 -24.85
CA LEU A 773 -14.36 28.50 -24.98
C LEU A 773 -15.32 29.68 -25.15
N SER A 774 -16.31 29.49 -26.01
CA SER A 774 -17.53 30.30 -25.99
C SER A 774 -18.38 29.97 -24.76
N GLU A 775 -19.32 30.85 -24.43
CA GLU A 775 -20.28 30.61 -23.35
C GLU A 775 -21.10 29.32 -23.60
N SER A 776 -21.48 29.05 -24.85
CA SER A 776 -22.20 27.82 -25.22
C SER A 776 -21.36 26.58 -24.93
N GLU A 777 -20.11 26.55 -25.38
CA GLU A 777 -19.23 25.39 -25.16
C GLU A 777 -18.92 25.15 -23.68
N TYR A 778 -18.79 26.22 -22.89
CA TYR A 778 -18.66 26.10 -21.44
C TYR A 778 -19.91 25.47 -20.80
N LEU A 779 -21.11 25.94 -21.20
CA LEU A 779 -22.37 25.40 -20.69
C LEU A 779 -22.59 23.94 -21.14
N ASP A 780 -22.27 23.61 -22.39
CA ASP A 780 -22.37 22.25 -22.92
C ASP A 780 -21.48 21.27 -22.13
N ARG A 781 -20.29 21.71 -21.70
CA ARG A 781 -19.40 20.91 -20.83
C ARG A 781 -19.94 20.75 -19.41
N LEU A 782 -20.53 21.80 -18.85
CA LEU A 782 -21.15 21.72 -17.53
C LEU A 782 -22.40 20.81 -17.55
N GLU A 783 -23.18 20.84 -18.64
CA GLU A 783 -24.29 19.92 -18.88
C GLU A 783 -23.79 18.48 -18.96
N TYR A 784 -22.76 18.21 -19.77
CA TYR A 784 -22.12 16.89 -19.83
C TYR A 784 -21.62 16.41 -18.45
N ALA A 785 -21.00 17.29 -17.67
CA ALA A 785 -20.55 16.96 -16.33
C ALA A 785 -21.73 16.54 -15.41
N CYS A 786 -22.87 17.24 -15.52
CA CYS A 786 -24.10 16.89 -14.82
C CYS A 786 -24.65 15.54 -15.27
N GLU A 787 -24.69 15.26 -16.57
CA GLU A 787 -25.15 13.96 -17.10
C GLU A 787 -24.29 12.80 -16.56
N VAL A 788 -22.97 12.95 -16.61
CA VAL A 788 -22.03 11.94 -16.09
C VAL A 788 -22.20 11.76 -14.59
N TYR A 789 -22.29 12.85 -13.82
CA TYR A 789 -22.51 12.81 -12.38
C TYR A 789 -23.81 12.09 -12.02
N LEU A 790 -24.92 12.45 -12.67
CA LEU A 790 -26.23 11.83 -12.45
C LEU A 790 -26.25 10.35 -12.83
N SER A 791 -25.49 9.95 -13.86
CA SER A 791 -25.39 8.55 -14.27
C SER A 791 -24.69 7.64 -13.25
N ALA A 792 -23.88 8.21 -12.35
CA ALA A 792 -23.06 7.48 -11.39
C ALA A 792 -23.53 7.63 -9.93
N LEU A 793 -24.50 8.52 -9.66
CA LEU A 793 -24.92 8.91 -8.31
C LEU A 793 -25.57 7.78 -7.51
N ASP A 794 -26.23 6.83 -8.19
CA ASP A 794 -26.85 5.66 -7.56
C ASP A 794 -25.87 4.49 -7.36
N GLU A 795 -24.65 4.59 -7.90
CA GLU A 795 -23.64 3.51 -7.90
C GLU A 795 -22.53 3.72 -6.85
N PHE A 796 -22.08 4.96 -6.66
CA PHE A 796 -20.91 5.28 -5.82
C PHE A 796 -21.06 6.62 -5.10
N SER A 797 -20.50 6.73 -3.90
CA SER A 797 -20.34 8.04 -3.25
C SER A 797 -19.21 8.84 -3.89
N ILE A 798 -19.29 10.18 -3.87
CA ILE A 798 -18.22 11.03 -4.41
C ILE A 798 -16.88 10.87 -3.68
N SER A 799 -16.91 10.44 -2.41
CA SER A 799 -15.71 10.11 -1.62
C SER A 799 -15.11 8.73 -1.97
N GLU A 800 -15.82 7.89 -2.70
CA GLU A 800 -15.30 6.61 -3.20
C GLU A 800 -14.57 6.86 -4.53
N ALA A 801 -13.39 7.47 -4.41
CA ALA A 801 -12.51 7.96 -5.45
C ALA A 801 -11.95 6.94 -6.46
N ARG A 802 -12.63 5.81 -6.64
CA ARG A 802 -12.26 4.78 -7.61
C ARG A 802 -12.96 4.95 -8.96
N ASP A 803 -14.00 5.78 -9.03
CA ASP A 803 -14.69 6.08 -10.29
C ASP A 803 -14.26 7.45 -10.83
N LEU A 804 -13.55 7.45 -11.96
CA LEU A 804 -13.08 8.68 -12.60
C LEU A 804 -14.23 9.60 -13.02
N ARG A 805 -15.42 9.06 -13.31
CA ARG A 805 -16.61 9.87 -13.62
C ARG A 805 -16.95 10.81 -12.47
N LEU A 806 -16.88 10.30 -11.24
CA LEU A 806 -17.18 11.10 -10.04
C LEU A 806 -15.99 11.97 -9.60
N SER A 807 -14.76 11.47 -9.73
CA SER A 807 -13.57 12.26 -9.35
C SER A 807 -13.40 13.51 -10.21
N TYR A 808 -13.65 13.43 -11.52
CA TYR A 808 -13.55 14.59 -12.41
C TYR A 808 -14.89 15.32 -12.53
N GLN A 809 -15.88 14.69 -13.16
CA GLN A 809 -17.13 15.36 -13.49
C GLN A 809 -18.01 15.61 -12.26
N GLY A 810 -18.05 14.66 -11.33
CA GLY A 810 -18.73 14.87 -10.05
C GLY A 810 -18.14 16.01 -9.24
N GLY A 811 -16.81 16.07 -9.12
CA GLY A 811 -16.14 17.17 -8.44
C GLY A 811 -16.31 18.52 -9.15
N ASN A 812 -16.32 18.55 -10.49
CA ASN A 812 -16.63 19.74 -11.29
C ASN A 812 -18.03 20.29 -11.00
N VAL A 813 -19.04 19.42 -10.96
CA VAL A 813 -20.42 19.80 -10.62
C VAL A 813 -20.51 20.31 -9.17
N ILE A 814 -19.83 19.67 -8.22
CA ILE A 814 -19.76 20.16 -6.83
C ILE A 814 -19.10 21.53 -6.78
N ALA A 815 -18.00 21.75 -7.49
CA ALA A 815 -17.31 23.04 -7.54
C ALA A 815 -18.25 24.15 -8.03
N ALA A 816 -18.97 23.90 -9.13
CA ALA A 816 -19.94 24.84 -9.68
C ALA A 816 -21.08 25.15 -8.69
N ALA A 817 -21.61 24.12 -8.02
CA ALA A 817 -22.64 24.28 -7.00
C ALA A 817 -22.14 25.08 -5.79
N LEU A 818 -20.94 24.76 -5.28
CA LEU A 818 -20.32 25.48 -4.17
C LEU A 818 -20.05 26.94 -4.51
N ASP A 819 -19.52 27.23 -5.71
CA ASP A 819 -19.28 28.61 -6.13
C ASP A 819 -20.59 29.40 -6.19
N TYR A 820 -21.64 28.80 -6.77
CA TYR A 820 -22.98 29.41 -6.80
C TYR A 820 -23.54 29.66 -5.39
N GLU A 821 -23.56 28.65 -4.53
CA GLU A 821 -24.11 28.73 -3.17
C GLU A 821 -23.36 29.77 -2.32
N ILE A 822 -22.03 29.81 -2.40
CA ILE A 822 -21.21 30.82 -1.70
C ILE A 822 -21.56 32.22 -2.22
N ARG A 823 -21.66 32.40 -3.54
CA ARG A 823 -22.00 33.70 -4.15
C ARG A 823 -23.40 34.15 -3.73
N ASP A 824 -24.40 33.27 -3.75
CA ASP A 824 -25.76 33.61 -3.35
C ASP A 824 -25.82 34.02 -1.87
N HIS A 825 -25.32 33.15 -0.98
CA HIS A 825 -25.32 33.39 0.46
C HIS A 825 -24.48 34.59 0.89
N LYS A 826 -23.42 34.91 0.14
CA LYS A 826 -22.54 36.06 0.44
C LYS A 826 -22.84 37.27 -0.43
N LYS A 827 -23.91 37.25 -1.24
CA LYS A 827 -24.30 38.34 -2.15
C LYS A 827 -23.14 38.79 -3.04
N ASN A 828 -22.48 37.84 -3.70
CA ASN A 828 -21.30 38.00 -4.56
C ASN A 828 -20.06 38.61 -3.90
N ARG A 829 -20.00 38.70 -2.56
CA ARG A 829 -18.78 39.17 -1.85
C ARG A 829 -17.73 38.09 -1.67
N LYS A 830 -18.11 36.82 -1.82
CA LYS A 830 -17.24 35.64 -1.74
C LYS A 830 -17.67 34.65 -2.82
N SER A 831 -16.76 33.74 -3.13
CA SER A 831 -16.83 32.73 -4.17
C SER A 831 -15.98 31.53 -3.73
N LEU A 832 -16.01 30.44 -4.49
CA LEU A 832 -15.10 29.31 -4.34
C LEU A 832 -13.63 29.77 -4.43
N ASP A 833 -13.33 30.85 -5.16
CA ASP A 833 -11.98 31.45 -5.23
C ASP A 833 -11.41 31.72 -3.83
N HIS A 834 -12.25 32.20 -2.92
CA HIS A 834 -11.84 32.53 -1.57
C HIS A 834 -11.56 31.29 -0.72
N VAL A 835 -12.26 30.18 -1.00
CA VAL A 835 -12.00 28.88 -0.37
C VAL A 835 -10.66 28.36 -0.88
N MET A 836 -10.41 28.40 -2.19
CA MET A 836 -9.13 27.97 -2.77
C MET A 836 -7.95 28.80 -2.26
N GLN A 837 -8.11 30.11 -2.10
CA GLN A 837 -7.09 30.97 -1.48
C GLN A 837 -6.81 30.57 -0.01
N GLN A 838 -7.84 30.20 0.75
CA GLN A 838 -7.68 29.79 2.15
C GLN A 838 -7.02 28.41 2.23
N MET A 839 -7.46 27.46 1.42
CA MET A 839 -6.86 26.14 1.30
C MET A 839 -5.39 26.25 0.93
N TYR A 840 -5.06 27.03 -0.11
CA TYR A 840 -3.67 27.20 -0.55
C TYR A 840 -2.80 27.84 0.52
N LYS A 841 -3.33 28.80 1.30
CA LYS A 841 -2.60 29.40 2.42
C LYS A 841 -2.38 28.44 3.60
N GLN A 842 -3.28 27.48 3.78
CA GLN A 842 -3.20 26.50 4.87
C GLN A 842 -2.35 25.28 4.51
N PHE A 843 -2.29 24.93 3.23
CA PHE A 843 -1.57 23.77 2.69
C PHE A 843 -0.68 24.24 1.52
N ASP A 844 0.25 25.14 1.82
CA ASP A 844 1.05 25.89 0.84
C ASP A 844 2.25 25.11 0.26
N ASN A 845 2.47 23.90 0.76
CA ASN A 845 3.52 22.99 0.34
C ASN A 845 3.07 21.53 0.41
N VAL A 846 3.82 20.64 -0.23
CA VAL A 846 3.46 19.21 -0.37
C VAL A 846 3.61 18.37 0.91
N ASN A 847 4.25 18.87 1.96
CA ASN A 847 4.38 18.10 3.21
C ASN A 847 3.13 18.22 4.09
N GLU A 848 2.29 19.22 3.83
CA GLU A 848 1.05 19.48 4.54
C GLU A 848 -0.12 19.01 3.69
N GLU A 849 -0.52 17.76 3.90
CA GLU A 849 -1.59 17.13 3.13
C GLU A 849 -2.97 17.47 3.71
N TYR A 850 -3.94 17.82 2.86
CA TYR A 850 -5.32 18.06 3.30
C TYR A 850 -6.16 16.78 3.29
N THR A 851 -7.13 16.73 4.19
CA THR A 851 -8.12 15.65 4.28
C THR A 851 -9.51 16.13 3.88
N GLN A 852 -10.44 15.19 3.69
CA GLN A 852 -11.86 15.50 3.47
C GLN A 852 -12.46 16.40 4.56
N SER A 853 -11.96 16.33 5.81
CA SER A 853 -12.48 17.15 6.92
C SER A 853 -11.98 18.59 6.88
N ASP A 854 -10.90 18.87 6.15
CA ASP A 854 -10.40 20.24 5.96
C ASP A 854 -11.19 20.97 4.86
N ILE A 855 -11.81 20.21 3.94
CA ILE A 855 -12.64 20.73 2.85
C ILE A 855 -14.07 21.06 3.31
N ILE A 856 -14.66 20.22 4.18
CA ILE A 856 -16.05 20.32 4.68
C ILE A 856 -16.11 21.24 5.90
#